data_AF-A0A2U2S3L2-F1
#
_entry.id   AF-A0A2U2S3L2-F1
#
_cell.length_a   1.000
_cell.length_b   1.000
_cell.length_c   1.000
_cell.angle_alpha   90.00
_cell.angle_beta   90.00
_cell.angle_gamma   90.00
#
_symmetry.space_group_name_H-M   'P 1'
#
loop_
_entity.id
_entity.type
_entity.pdbx_description
1 polymer ?
#
loop_
_entity_poly.entity_id
_entity_poly.type
_entity_poly.pdbx_seq_one_letter_code
_entity_poly.pdbx_strand_id
1 'polypeptide(L)'
;MRLSSTTLIELASDPHSTSQEFALLTKPVLTHEFRALGLTEGDTLFVHSAYSTLSRAPGGVEGGPQTVIEALLEVLGPNGTLIMPTFNYDFLRGVPWDMRTTPSQMGILTELVRTDPRAKRMFHPIYSMAAIGKRADEVAAHRSNDCFGETTIFSKFREWDAKILILGLPYSKSITFLHHCEQMAGVDYRFLKEFKGTAIDMQGKPHEVAITMFVRDVERGVVLDFEPIGALLDSQVVTKRTIGLGECRLMKCNDVFRVAVQAMKDHPGPGLTYRLETPDRAKDWIPPMKPIASLKQVLAELVPLHRTLASEGTDAALEIIGSYLPETANYKIETYPPLTPVWTWYVPERYVVHEAYLETEDGQRIVDFKDNPLHLVSYSLPIEAVMPFKDLEAHLYYNEQRPHAIPWKFKYYDRSWGFCLSKHQFDALPRDANYRVVIRSDFQTDPSQGGFKVAEAVIHPRGGKNPAAGEMFIMAHVCHPNQANDDAAGVVTAIEVARRLAANPLPPGSMSIRFWFGPETIGTIAYLAHHEDLIPGFRGGIFIEMTGNDNTLALQHTRQHDSRLDKVGQYVLKKRGKEFREGTFADIIANDERVLNGPGVNVPCLSISRYPYPEYHTTDDNLEIMHEDKLQEAAEVIEEIIRVYATDYLPKRKFRGPVFLSGHGLFVDWQVNWKLNRAIEKMMMRFEGKQSVFEIAHELDLDYWETREYIEKFRVRELIEALPLPQVAETA
;
A
#
# COMPACT_ATOMS: atom_id res chain seq x y z
N MET A 1 -63.26 -20.55 22.35
CA MET A 1 -63.75 -19.18 22.19
C MET A 1 -62.60 -18.23 22.55
N ARG A 2 -62.08 -17.48 21.56
CA ARG A 2 -61.18 -16.27 21.62
C ARG A 2 -59.89 -16.35 22.48
N LEU A 3 -58.69 -16.46 21.88
CA LEU A 3 -57.80 -15.43 21.27
C LEU A 3 -56.78 -14.78 22.24
N SER A 4 -55.49 -15.01 21.92
CA SER A 4 -54.28 -14.15 22.03
C SER A 4 -53.83 -13.66 23.42
N SER A 5 -52.55 -13.44 23.76
CA SER A 5 -51.36 -13.07 22.97
C SER A 5 -50.06 -13.21 23.82
N THR A 6 -48.91 -13.12 23.14
CA THR A 6 -47.60 -12.60 23.61
C THR A 6 -46.79 -13.42 24.62
N THR A 7 -45.83 -14.18 24.10
CA THR A 7 -44.65 -14.68 24.82
C THR A 7 -43.65 -13.54 25.01
N LEU A 8 -43.46 -13.09 26.25
CA LEU A 8 -42.30 -12.32 26.68
C LEU A 8 -41.15 -13.32 26.91
N ILE A 9 -40.06 -13.19 26.18
CA ILE A 9 -38.79 -13.84 26.52
C ILE A 9 -37.93 -12.78 27.20
N GLU A 10 -37.82 -12.90 28.52
CA GLU A 10 -36.76 -12.26 29.30
C GLU A 10 -35.41 -12.87 28.87
N LEU A 11 -34.53 -12.05 28.31
CA LEU A 11 -33.12 -12.40 28.15
C LEU A 11 -32.40 -12.13 29.48
N ALA A 12 -32.19 -13.19 30.25
CA ALA A 12 -31.26 -13.20 31.37
C ALA A 12 -29.83 -12.98 30.86
N SER A 13 -29.12 -12.05 31.48
CA SER A 13 -27.73 -11.70 31.21
C SER A 13 -26.77 -12.77 31.73
N ASP A 14 -26.03 -13.41 30.82
CA ASP A 14 -24.85 -14.24 31.14
C ASP A 14 -23.58 -13.36 31.08
N PRO A 15 -22.79 -13.22 32.17
CA PRO A 15 -21.57 -12.40 32.19
C PRO A 15 -20.31 -13.07 31.60
N HIS A 16 -20.37 -14.29 31.04
CA HIS A 16 -19.17 -15.03 30.61
C HIS A 16 -19.12 -15.53 29.15
N SER A 17 -19.92 -14.94 28.25
CA SER A 17 -19.75 -15.15 26.80
C SER A 17 -19.03 -13.97 26.15
N THR A 18 -17.70 -14.07 25.99
CA THR A 18 -16.91 -13.18 25.12
C THR A 18 -16.44 -13.92 23.88
N SER A 19 -17.38 -14.26 23.01
CA SER A 19 -17.15 -14.37 21.57
C SER A 19 -18.06 -13.35 20.90
N GLN A 20 -17.55 -12.15 20.62
CA GLN A 20 -18.22 -11.26 19.67
C GLN A 20 -18.19 -11.98 18.31
N GLU A 21 -19.31 -12.60 17.93
CA GLU A 21 -19.53 -12.99 16.53
C GLU A 21 -19.32 -11.73 15.68
N PHE A 22 -18.33 -11.78 14.80
CA PHE A 22 -18.06 -10.66 13.91
C PHE A 22 -19.21 -10.54 12.90
N ALA A 23 -20.10 -9.59 13.14
CA ALA A 23 -21.34 -9.46 12.41
C ALA A 23 -21.16 -8.64 11.12
N LEU A 24 -21.63 -9.22 10.01
CA LEU A 24 -21.95 -8.52 8.76
C LEU A 24 -22.65 -7.19 9.03
N LEU A 25 -22.15 -6.09 8.47
CA LEU A 25 -22.74 -4.76 8.58
C LEU A 25 -23.94 -4.66 7.62
N THR A 26 -25.12 -4.99 8.13
CA THR A 26 -26.39 -4.83 7.43
C THR A 26 -26.94 -3.42 7.58
N LYS A 27 -27.93 -3.04 6.75
CA LYS A 27 -28.58 -1.73 6.87
C LYS A 27 -29.14 -1.47 8.28
N PRO A 28 -29.90 -2.39 8.92
CA PRO A 28 -30.42 -2.16 10.27
C PRO A 28 -29.32 -1.95 11.33
N VAL A 29 -28.19 -2.67 11.21
CA VAL A 29 -27.03 -2.49 12.11
C VAL A 29 -26.44 -1.10 11.93
N LEU A 30 -26.15 -0.69 10.70
CA LEU A 30 -25.59 0.63 10.41
C LEU A 30 -26.54 1.76 10.86
N THR A 31 -27.84 1.63 10.59
CA THR A 31 -28.86 2.58 11.05
C THR A 31 -28.89 2.67 12.58
N HIS A 32 -28.79 1.55 13.29
CA HIS A 32 -28.69 1.53 14.75
C HIS A 32 -27.43 2.26 15.23
N GLU A 33 -26.27 1.91 14.66
CA GLU A 33 -24.97 2.46 15.05
C GLU A 33 -24.90 3.98 14.79
N PHE A 34 -25.44 4.46 13.68
CA PHE A 34 -25.52 5.89 13.36
C PHE A 34 -26.45 6.65 14.31
N ARG A 35 -27.61 6.08 14.68
CA ARG A 35 -28.47 6.66 15.72
C ARG A 35 -27.78 6.69 17.07
N ALA A 36 -27.09 5.60 17.42
CA ALA A 36 -26.36 5.49 18.68
C ALA A 36 -25.12 6.41 18.76
N LEU A 37 -24.56 6.79 17.61
CA LEU A 37 -23.54 7.84 17.50
C LEU A 37 -24.13 9.26 17.67
N GLY A 38 -25.45 9.44 17.55
CA GLY A 38 -26.14 10.71 17.77
C GLY A 38 -26.75 11.35 16.51
N LEU A 39 -26.86 10.62 15.40
CA LEU A 39 -27.63 11.08 14.24
C LEU A 39 -29.14 10.94 14.49
N THR A 40 -29.88 11.94 14.03
CA THR A 40 -31.32 12.07 14.26
C THR A 40 -32.05 12.44 12.98
N GLU A 41 -33.35 12.13 12.93
CA GLU A 41 -34.21 12.52 11.81
C GLU A 41 -34.20 14.05 11.63
N GLY A 42 -34.13 14.51 10.38
CA GLY A 42 -34.11 15.94 10.04
C GLY A 42 -32.73 16.59 10.02
N ASP A 43 -31.67 15.88 10.41
CA ASP A 43 -30.31 16.42 10.38
C ASP A 43 -29.89 16.81 8.94
N THR A 44 -29.10 17.88 8.84
CA THR A 44 -28.28 18.15 7.65
C THR A 44 -26.88 17.63 7.90
N LEU A 45 -26.44 16.63 7.14
CA LEU A 45 -25.26 15.84 7.43
C LEU A 45 -24.23 15.95 6.31
N PHE A 46 -23.02 16.40 6.63
CA PHE A 46 -21.86 16.41 5.75
C PHE A 46 -20.91 15.26 6.11
N VAL A 47 -20.60 14.38 5.14
CA VAL A 47 -19.89 13.12 5.42
C VAL A 47 -18.54 13.04 4.72
N HIS A 48 -17.51 12.70 5.48
CA HIS A 48 -16.22 12.21 4.96
C HIS A 48 -16.06 10.75 5.34
N SER A 49 -15.53 9.91 4.44
CA SER A 49 -15.52 8.46 4.66
C SER A 49 -14.31 7.72 4.10
N ALA A 50 -13.84 6.73 4.85
CA ALA A 50 -13.01 5.64 4.38
C ALA A 50 -13.85 4.36 4.34
N TYR A 51 -14.55 4.12 3.23
CA TYR A 51 -15.41 2.92 3.08
C TYR A 51 -14.67 1.61 3.36
N SER A 52 -13.37 1.56 3.10
CA SER A 52 -12.51 0.40 3.42
C SER A 52 -12.55 -0.02 4.89
N THR A 53 -12.76 0.92 5.82
CA THR A 53 -12.87 0.60 7.27
C THR A 53 -14.16 -0.13 7.61
N LEU A 54 -15.21 0.04 6.79
CA LEU A 54 -16.47 -0.69 6.91
C LEU A 54 -16.42 -1.98 6.11
N SER A 55 -15.93 -1.93 4.86
CA SER A 55 -15.94 -3.08 3.95
C SER A 55 -14.99 -4.20 4.38
N ARG A 56 -13.95 -3.89 5.17
CA ARG A 56 -13.00 -4.88 5.72
C ARG A 56 -13.34 -5.36 7.12
N ALA A 57 -14.38 -4.80 7.76
CA ALA A 57 -14.89 -5.40 8.99
C ALA A 57 -15.27 -6.86 8.70
N PRO A 58 -15.09 -7.80 9.65
CA PRO A 58 -15.37 -9.18 9.30
C PRO A 58 -16.88 -9.36 9.05
N GLY A 59 -17.21 -10.01 7.95
CA GLY A 59 -18.56 -10.03 7.35
C GLY A 59 -18.78 -8.96 6.27
N GLY A 60 -18.04 -7.85 6.29
CA GLY A 60 -18.16 -6.75 5.31
C GLY A 60 -19.44 -5.94 5.46
N VAL A 61 -19.83 -5.20 4.41
CA VAL A 61 -21.10 -4.48 4.33
C VAL A 61 -22.03 -5.22 3.36
N GLU A 62 -23.19 -5.65 3.86
CA GLU A 62 -24.21 -6.32 3.04
C GLU A 62 -24.63 -5.38 1.89
N GLY A 63 -24.61 -5.83 0.64
CA GLY A 63 -24.97 -4.99 -0.50
C GLY A 63 -23.97 -3.86 -0.81
N GLY A 64 -22.82 -3.85 -0.15
CA GLY A 64 -21.71 -2.95 -0.43
C GLY A 64 -21.94 -1.49 -0.03
N PRO A 65 -21.26 -0.53 -0.69
CA PRO A 65 -21.26 0.88 -0.27
C PRO A 65 -22.64 1.55 -0.31
N GLN A 66 -23.55 1.09 -1.18
CA GLN A 66 -24.91 1.63 -1.27
C GLN A 66 -25.67 1.47 0.05
N THR A 67 -25.46 0.36 0.76
CA THR A 67 -26.12 0.10 2.05
C THR A 67 -25.75 1.12 3.12
N VAL A 68 -24.53 1.65 3.09
CA VAL A 68 -24.10 2.72 4.00
C VAL A 68 -24.88 4.02 3.69
N ILE A 69 -25.03 4.35 2.40
CA ILE A 69 -25.78 5.52 1.94
C ILE A 69 -27.26 5.39 2.34
N GLU A 70 -27.88 4.24 2.10
CA GLU A 70 -29.28 3.99 2.47
C GLU A 70 -29.49 3.98 3.97
N ALA A 71 -28.54 3.45 4.76
CA ALA A 71 -28.61 3.49 6.22
C ALA A 71 -28.58 4.95 6.74
N LEU A 72 -27.72 5.80 6.18
CA LEU A 72 -27.66 7.23 6.52
C LEU A 72 -28.97 7.92 6.14
N LEU A 73 -29.46 7.74 4.91
CA LEU A 73 -30.72 8.33 4.44
C LEU A 73 -31.91 7.88 5.30
N GLU A 74 -31.92 6.63 5.75
CA GLU A 74 -32.97 6.10 6.65
C GLU A 74 -32.94 6.77 8.03
N VAL A 75 -31.77 7.07 8.58
CA VAL A 75 -31.66 7.81 9.85
C VAL A 75 -32.11 9.27 9.67
N LEU A 76 -31.71 9.91 8.58
CA LEU A 76 -32.01 11.31 8.28
C LEU A 76 -33.49 11.54 7.96
N GLY A 77 -34.17 10.54 7.37
CA GLY A 77 -35.57 10.61 6.97
C GLY A 77 -35.85 11.65 5.89
N PRO A 78 -37.13 11.87 5.54
CA PRO A 78 -37.52 12.76 4.43
C PRO A 78 -37.23 14.25 4.72
N ASN A 79 -37.07 14.61 6.00
CA ASN A 79 -36.77 15.98 6.42
C ASN A 79 -35.26 16.26 6.53
N GLY A 80 -34.41 15.24 6.48
CA GLY A 80 -32.96 15.40 6.56
C GLY A 80 -32.32 15.64 5.20
N THR A 81 -31.00 15.85 5.20
CA THR A 81 -30.20 16.02 3.98
C THR A 81 -28.84 15.37 4.16
N LEU A 82 -28.47 14.46 3.24
CA LEU A 82 -27.13 13.91 3.12
C LEU A 82 -26.33 14.76 2.13
N ILE A 83 -25.14 15.20 2.52
CA ILE A 83 -24.22 15.99 1.70
C ILE A 83 -22.86 15.27 1.66
N MET A 84 -22.37 15.03 0.46
CA MET A 84 -21.09 14.38 0.20
C MET A 84 -20.14 15.32 -0.56
N PRO A 85 -18.84 15.38 -0.20
CA PRO A 85 -17.85 16.16 -0.94
C PRO A 85 -17.54 15.49 -2.27
N THR A 86 -17.75 16.18 -3.38
CA THR A 86 -17.44 15.69 -4.74
C THR A 86 -16.23 16.41 -5.32
N PHE A 87 -15.22 16.66 -4.48
CA PHE A 87 -14.06 17.48 -4.82
C PHE A 87 -13.25 16.86 -5.96
N ASN A 88 -12.66 17.73 -6.77
CA ASN A 88 -11.73 17.37 -7.82
C ASN A 88 -10.69 18.48 -7.95
N TYR A 89 -9.41 18.13 -7.86
CA TYR A 89 -8.32 19.12 -7.85
C TYR A 89 -7.65 19.31 -9.22
N ASP A 90 -8.13 18.64 -10.27
CA ASP A 90 -7.59 18.79 -11.63
C ASP A 90 -7.81 20.21 -12.18
N PHE A 91 -8.86 20.90 -11.72
CA PHE A 91 -9.09 22.32 -12.04
C PHE A 91 -7.91 23.21 -11.63
N LEU A 92 -7.23 22.89 -10.52
CA LEU A 92 -6.05 23.64 -10.06
C LEU A 92 -4.86 23.51 -11.02
N ARG A 93 -4.89 22.52 -11.92
CA ARG A 93 -3.91 22.23 -12.97
C ARG A 93 -4.36 22.68 -14.35
N GLY A 94 -5.45 23.44 -14.45
CA GLY A 94 -5.97 23.97 -15.72
C GLY A 94 -6.84 22.98 -16.51
N VAL A 95 -7.24 21.85 -15.91
CA VAL A 95 -8.18 20.91 -16.54
C VAL A 95 -9.60 21.46 -16.41
N PRO A 96 -10.38 21.55 -17.50
CA PRO A 96 -11.78 21.96 -17.42
C PRO A 96 -12.60 21.03 -16.51
N TRP A 97 -13.49 21.62 -15.70
CA TRP A 97 -14.38 20.86 -14.82
C TRP A 97 -15.79 20.80 -15.40
N ASP A 98 -16.36 19.61 -15.57
CA ASP A 98 -17.72 19.42 -16.04
C ASP A 98 -18.59 18.86 -14.92
N MET A 99 -19.61 19.63 -14.54
CA MET A 99 -20.51 19.29 -13.44
C MET A 99 -21.19 17.92 -13.62
N ARG A 100 -21.41 17.50 -14.86
CA ARG A 100 -22.14 16.29 -15.26
C ARG A 100 -21.23 15.05 -15.19
N THR A 101 -20.00 15.19 -15.64
CA THR A 101 -19.10 14.04 -15.91
C THR A 101 -17.87 14.00 -15.01
N THR A 102 -17.39 15.11 -14.46
CA THR A 102 -16.17 15.10 -13.64
C THR A 102 -16.41 14.32 -12.34
N PRO A 103 -15.68 13.21 -12.10
CA PRO A 103 -15.89 12.35 -10.95
C PRO A 103 -15.39 13.01 -9.66
N SER A 104 -15.87 12.48 -8.54
CA SER A 104 -15.32 12.76 -7.22
C SER A 104 -13.97 12.05 -7.02
N GLN A 105 -13.00 12.75 -6.45
CA GLN A 105 -11.74 12.16 -5.98
C GLN A 105 -11.79 11.73 -4.50
N MET A 106 -12.95 11.84 -3.84
CA MET A 106 -13.12 11.73 -2.38
C MET A 106 -13.58 10.35 -1.87
N GLY A 107 -13.51 9.31 -2.73
CA GLY A 107 -13.85 7.93 -2.39
C GLY A 107 -15.16 7.42 -2.99
N ILE A 108 -15.46 6.15 -2.77
CA ILE A 108 -16.57 5.49 -3.48
C ILE A 108 -17.96 5.98 -3.05
N LEU A 109 -18.17 6.30 -1.76
CA LEU A 109 -19.48 6.77 -1.29
C LEU A 109 -19.86 8.12 -1.92
N THR A 110 -18.87 9.00 -2.11
CA THR A 110 -19.10 10.33 -2.68
C THR A 110 -19.43 10.25 -4.17
N GLU A 111 -18.80 9.33 -4.90
CA GLU A 111 -19.08 9.10 -6.32
C GLU A 111 -20.45 8.43 -6.55
N LEU A 112 -20.85 7.50 -5.68
CA LEU A 112 -22.19 6.92 -5.71
C LEU A 112 -23.26 7.97 -5.44
N VAL A 113 -23.07 8.84 -4.44
CA VAL A 113 -24.01 9.96 -4.20
C VAL A 113 -23.97 10.97 -5.35
N ARG A 114 -22.81 11.22 -5.99
CA ARG A 114 -22.73 12.12 -7.16
C ARG A 114 -23.58 11.61 -8.33
N THR A 115 -23.62 10.30 -8.54
CA THR A 115 -24.32 9.64 -9.65
C THR A 115 -25.74 9.20 -9.31
N ASP A 116 -26.17 9.33 -8.06
CA ASP A 116 -27.53 9.03 -7.62
C ASP A 116 -28.54 9.96 -8.31
N PRO A 117 -29.59 9.43 -8.97
CA PRO A 117 -30.62 10.26 -9.61
C PRO A 117 -31.37 11.22 -8.68
N ARG A 118 -31.37 10.95 -7.36
CA ARG A 118 -31.97 11.81 -6.34
C ARG A 118 -31.06 12.99 -5.97
N ALA A 119 -29.78 12.91 -6.31
CA ALA A 119 -28.79 13.89 -5.89
C ALA A 119 -28.81 15.14 -6.77
N LYS A 120 -28.49 16.27 -6.16
CA LYS A 120 -28.22 17.53 -6.85
C LYS A 120 -26.82 18.00 -6.48
N ARG A 121 -26.02 18.36 -7.48
CA ARG A 121 -24.63 18.79 -7.30
C ARG A 121 -24.55 20.31 -7.26
N MET A 122 -23.59 20.84 -6.51
CA MET A 122 -23.23 22.27 -6.47
C MET A 122 -22.24 22.59 -7.59
N PHE A 123 -22.45 23.72 -8.28
CA PHE A 123 -21.52 24.21 -9.30
C PHE A 123 -20.34 24.93 -8.63
N HIS A 124 -19.25 24.20 -8.40
CA HIS A 124 -17.99 24.74 -7.88
C HIS A 124 -16.83 23.82 -8.29
N PRO A 125 -15.88 24.25 -9.14
CA PRO A 125 -14.98 23.33 -9.82
C PRO A 125 -13.92 22.67 -8.92
N ILE A 126 -13.66 23.22 -7.74
CA ILE A 126 -12.71 22.65 -6.76
C ILE A 126 -13.45 21.87 -5.66
N TYR A 127 -14.27 22.57 -4.85
CA TYR A 127 -15.01 22.02 -3.70
C TYR A 127 -16.51 21.76 -3.97
N SER A 128 -16.87 21.19 -5.14
CA SER A 128 -18.26 20.79 -5.40
C SER A 128 -18.76 19.77 -4.37
N MET A 129 -20.07 19.77 -4.13
CA MET A 129 -20.74 18.82 -3.22
C MET A 129 -22.00 18.27 -3.89
N ALA A 130 -22.35 17.02 -3.60
CA ALA A 130 -23.61 16.41 -4.01
C ALA A 130 -24.50 16.20 -2.78
N ALA A 131 -25.79 16.49 -2.91
CA ALA A 131 -26.74 16.39 -1.82
C ALA A 131 -28.03 15.65 -2.20
N ILE A 132 -28.54 14.85 -1.28
CA ILE A 132 -29.83 14.15 -1.36
C ILE A 132 -30.67 14.56 -0.15
N GLY A 133 -31.93 14.94 -0.37
CA GLY A 133 -32.88 15.27 0.69
C GLY A 133 -33.36 16.72 0.66
N LYS A 134 -33.91 17.19 1.79
CA LYS A 134 -34.67 18.44 1.91
C LYS A 134 -33.97 19.68 1.36
N ARG A 135 -32.65 19.79 1.53
CA ARG A 135 -31.84 20.96 1.12
C ARG A 135 -31.06 20.75 -0.18
N ALA A 136 -31.29 19.67 -0.92
CA ALA A 136 -30.54 19.39 -2.15
C ALA A 136 -30.65 20.53 -3.18
N ASP A 137 -31.83 21.16 -3.29
CA ASP A 137 -32.03 22.34 -4.13
C ASP A 137 -31.24 23.56 -3.67
N GLU A 138 -31.19 23.82 -2.36
CA GLU A 138 -30.42 24.92 -1.79
C GLU A 138 -28.91 24.73 -2.04
N VAL A 139 -28.40 23.49 -1.88
CA VAL A 139 -27.01 23.14 -2.19
C VAL A 139 -26.71 23.34 -3.68
N ALA A 140 -27.59 22.88 -4.56
CA ALA A 140 -27.40 22.97 -6.01
C ALA A 140 -27.52 24.41 -6.55
N ALA A 141 -28.33 25.25 -5.90
CA ALA A 141 -28.47 26.65 -6.23
C ALA A 141 -27.31 27.51 -5.69
N HIS A 142 -26.56 27.01 -4.71
CA HIS A 142 -25.47 27.77 -4.09
C HIS A 142 -24.34 28.07 -5.08
N ARG A 143 -23.82 29.31 -5.04
CA ARG A 143 -22.72 29.78 -5.88
C ARG A 143 -21.77 30.60 -5.03
N SER A 144 -20.48 30.32 -5.16
CA SER A 144 -19.40 31.05 -4.52
C SER A 144 -18.17 31.00 -5.42
N ASN A 145 -17.44 32.13 -5.47
CA ASN A 145 -16.11 32.19 -6.09
C ASN A 145 -14.99 32.02 -5.05
N ASP A 146 -15.33 31.72 -3.80
CA ASP A 146 -14.39 31.42 -2.73
C ASP A 146 -14.60 29.99 -2.21
N CYS A 147 -13.52 29.33 -1.79
CA CYS A 147 -13.53 27.95 -1.29
C CYS A 147 -13.94 27.81 0.18
N PHE A 148 -13.58 28.75 1.07
CA PHE A 148 -13.75 28.60 2.52
C PHE A 148 -14.25 29.84 3.29
N GLY A 149 -14.51 30.95 2.64
CA GLY A 149 -14.95 32.21 3.22
C GLY A 149 -16.43 32.24 3.62
N GLU A 150 -16.90 33.44 3.96
CA GLU A 150 -18.28 33.67 4.42
C GLU A 150 -19.35 33.47 3.33
N THR A 151 -18.98 33.56 2.05
CA THR A 151 -19.91 33.39 0.92
C THR A 151 -20.16 31.91 0.57
N THR A 152 -19.49 30.99 1.25
CA THR A 152 -19.41 29.58 0.84
C THR A 152 -20.49 28.71 1.49
N ILE A 153 -20.61 27.48 0.99
CA ILE A 153 -21.53 26.48 1.55
C ILE A 153 -21.19 26.15 3.01
N PHE A 154 -19.94 26.33 3.43
CA PHE A 154 -19.55 26.14 4.83
C PHE A 154 -20.19 27.18 5.76
N SER A 155 -20.46 28.40 5.28
CA SER A 155 -21.28 29.36 6.04
C SER A 155 -22.74 28.89 6.15
N LYS A 156 -23.30 28.30 5.07
CA LYS A 156 -24.63 27.65 5.11
C LYS A 156 -24.69 26.48 6.09
N PHE A 157 -23.62 25.69 6.22
CA PHE A 157 -23.57 24.62 7.22
C PHE A 157 -23.71 25.15 8.65
N ARG A 158 -23.20 26.35 8.95
CA ARG A 158 -23.43 27.00 10.25
C ARG A 158 -24.86 27.50 10.39
N GLU A 159 -25.42 28.14 9.35
CA GLU A 159 -26.83 28.57 9.35
C GLU A 159 -27.81 27.41 9.55
N TRP A 160 -27.50 26.24 9.01
CA TRP A 160 -28.32 25.03 9.11
C TRP A 160 -28.06 24.20 10.38
N ASP A 161 -27.12 24.62 11.22
CA ASP A 161 -26.57 23.82 12.34
C ASP A 161 -26.24 22.37 11.90
N ALA A 162 -25.61 22.24 10.73
CA ALA A 162 -25.30 20.96 10.14
C ALA A 162 -24.35 20.13 11.02
N LYS A 163 -24.40 18.81 10.86
CA LYS A 163 -23.47 17.87 11.50
C LYS A 163 -22.41 17.41 10.50
N ILE A 164 -21.19 17.18 10.98
CA ILE A 164 -20.09 16.55 10.25
C ILE A 164 -19.94 15.14 10.79
N LEU A 165 -19.96 14.16 9.90
CA LEU A 165 -19.65 12.76 10.20
C LEU A 165 -18.35 12.37 9.50
N ILE A 166 -17.40 11.89 10.29
CA ILE A 166 -16.15 11.32 9.80
C ILE A 166 -16.21 9.81 10.04
N LEU A 167 -16.21 9.02 8.96
CA LEU A 167 -16.22 7.55 9.01
C LEU A 167 -14.82 7.00 8.77
N GLY A 168 -14.14 6.56 9.84
CA GLY A 168 -12.88 5.81 9.73
C GLY A 168 -11.70 6.59 9.14
N LEU A 169 -11.74 7.93 9.21
CA LEU A 169 -10.64 8.79 8.78
C LEU A 169 -10.08 9.61 9.96
N PRO A 170 -8.77 9.90 9.96
CA PRO A 170 -8.18 10.91 10.85
C PRO A 170 -8.57 12.33 10.40
N TYR A 171 -8.43 13.31 11.30
CA TYR A 171 -8.84 14.70 11.05
C TYR A 171 -8.11 15.31 9.87
N SER A 172 -6.80 15.09 9.77
CA SER A 172 -5.94 15.52 8.66
C SER A 172 -6.47 15.15 7.25
N LYS A 173 -7.34 14.14 7.14
CA LYS A 173 -7.89 13.65 5.87
C LYS A 173 -9.38 13.95 5.64
N SER A 174 -10.05 14.56 6.61
CA SER A 174 -11.52 14.47 6.66
C SER A 174 -12.27 15.69 7.15
N ILE A 175 -11.62 16.71 7.72
CA ILE A 175 -12.36 17.87 8.25
C ILE A 175 -12.17 19.13 7.40
N THR A 176 -12.65 19.12 6.15
CA THR A 176 -12.54 20.28 5.25
C THR A 176 -13.15 21.55 5.86
N PHE A 177 -14.12 21.42 6.76
CA PHE A 177 -14.71 22.55 7.52
C PHE A 177 -13.68 23.31 8.39
N LEU A 178 -12.55 22.71 8.79
CA LEU A 178 -11.51 23.44 9.50
C LEU A 178 -10.87 24.53 8.62
N HIS A 179 -10.84 24.38 7.29
CA HIS A 179 -10.35 25.45 6.42
C HIS A 179 -11.24 26.70 6.44
N HIS A 180 -12.55 26.51 6.62
CA HIS A 180 -13.47 27.61 6.87
C HIS A 180 -13.17 28.26 8.23
N CYS A 181 -12.88 27.47 9.26
CA CYS A 181 -12.47 28.00 10.56
C CYS A 181 -11.14 28.76 10.48
N GLU A 182 -10.14 28.26 9.75
CA GLU A 182 -8.85 28.93 9.52
C GLU A 182 -9.03 30.30 8.84
N GLN A 183 -9.85 30.37 7.78
CA GLN A 183 -10.12 31.63 7.09
C GLN A 183 -10.88 32.63 7.98
N MET A 184 -11.77 32.15 8.86
CA MET A 184 -12.49 32.99 9.81
C MET A 184 -11.64 33.42 11.01
N ALA A 185 -10.67 32.61 11.40
CA ALA A 185 -9.68 32.97 12.41
C ALA A 185 -8.64 33.97 11.86
N GLY A 186 -8.50 34.06 10.53
CA GLY A 186 -7.51 34.93 9.88
C GLY A 186 -6.09 34.47 10.16
N VAL A 187 -5.84 33.16 10.12
CA VAL A 187 -4.51 32.58 10.39
C VAL A 187 -3.47 33.13 9.41
N ASP A 188 -2.25 33.34 9.91
CA ASP A 188 -1.19 34.05 9.18
C ASP A 188 -0.38 33.14 8.24
N TYR A 189 -0.49 31.81 8.36
CA TYR A 189 0.25 30.82 7.57
C TYR A 189 -0.46 30.40 6.28
N ARG A 190 -1.59 31.05 5.97
CA ARG A 190 -2.36 30.86 4.73
C ARG A 190 -2.63 32.21 4.07
N PHE A 191 -2.84 32.19 2.77
CA PHE A 191 -3.19 33.37 1.98
C PHE A 191 -4.18 33.03 0.87
N LEU A 192 -4.89 34.03 0.37
CA LEU A 192 -5.84 33.84 -0.73
C LEU A 192 -5.11 33.79 -2.07
N LYS A 193 -5.32 32.71 -2.82
CA LYS A 193 -4.81 32.52 -4.18
C LYS A 193 -5.95 32.28 -5.15
N GLU A 194 -5.91 32.95 -6.29
CA GLU A 194 -6.89 32.81 -7.36
C GLU A 194 -6.49 31.71 -8.36
N PHE A 195 -7.46 30.89 -8.76
CA PHE A 195 -7.34 29.85 -9.78
C PHE A 195 -8.37 30.09 -10.87
N LYS A 196 -7.93 30.09 -12.14
CA LYS A 196 -8.79 30.35 -13.30
C LYS A 196 -8.90 29.11 -14.17
N GLY A 197 -10.05 28.92 -14.78
CA GLY A 197 -10.28 27.88 -15.76
C GLY A 197 -11.73 27.79 -16.18
N THR A 198 -12.01 26.82 -17.04
CA THR A 198 -13.35 26.58 -17.58
C THR A 198 -14.13 25.60 -16.70
N ALA A 199 -15.35 25.99 -16.31
CA ALA A 199 -16.32 25.13 -15.62
C ALA A 199 -17.61 25.01 -16.45
N ILE A 200 -18.09 23.80 -16.66
CA ILE A 200 -19.25 23.49 -17.52
C ILE A 200 -20.45 23.13 -16.65
N ASP A 201 -21.57 23.83 -16.85
CA ASP A 201 -22.79 23.66 -16.04
C ASP A 201 -23.63 22.42 -16.45
N MET A 202 -24.74 22.19 -15.74
CA MET A 202 -25.65 21.08 -16.03
C MET A 202 -26.30 21.15 -17.42
N GLN A 203 -26.38 22.34 -18.03
CA GLN A 203 -26.89 22.52 -19.39
C GLN A 203 -25.81 22.30 -20.45
N GLY A 204 -24.56 22.03 -20.04
CA GLY A 204 -23.42 21.88 -20.94
C GLY A 204 -22.83 23.20 -21.41
N LYS A 205 -23.19 24.32 -20.76
CA LYS A 205 -22.65 25.64 -21.11
C LYS A 205 -21.33 25.85 -20.35
N PRO A 206 -20.22 26.17 -21.06
CA PRO A 206 -18.95 26.52 -20.42
C PRO A 206 -19.01 27.94 -19.83
N HIS A 207 -18.35 28.12 -18.69
CA HIS A 207 -18.15 29.37 -17.98
C HIS A 207 -16.68 29.53 -17.62
N GLU A 208 -16.09 30.68 -17.93
CA GLU A 208 -14.78 31.05 -17.40
C GLU A 208 -14.94 31.55 -15.97
N VAL A 209 -14.32 30.85 -15.02
CA VAL A 209 -14.47 31.14 -13.59
C VAL A 209 -13.11 31.42 -12.95
N ALA A 210 -13.13 32.31 -11.96
CA ALA A 210 -12.00 32.60 -11.08
C ALA A 210 -12.41 32.22 -9.66
N ILE A 211 -11.73 31.24 -9.08
CA ILE A 211 -12.01 30.72 -7.73
C ILE A 211 -10.85 31.04 -6.81
N THR A 212 -11.14 31.67 -5.68
CA THR A 212 -10.19 32.00 -4.63
C THR A 212 -10.14 30.87 -3.60
N MET A 213 -8.93 30.41 -3.27
CA MET A 213 -8.69 29.42 -2.24
C MET A 213 -7.71 29.95 -1.19
N PHE A 214 -8.03 29.73 0.09
CA PHE A 214 -7.13 30.04 1.20
C PHE A 214 -6.06 28.96 1.33
N VAL A 215 -5.01 29.10 0.52
CA VAL A 215 -3.90 28.16 0.40
C VAL A 215 -2.90 28.35 1.52
N ARG A 216 -2.20 27.28 1.90
CA ARG A 216 -1.07 27.37 2.83
C ARG A 216 0.17 27.97 2.15
N ASP A 217 1.02 28.59 2.95
CA ASP A 217 2.30 29.11 2.51
C ASP A 217 3.40 28.03 2.50
N VAL A 218 3.53 27.36 1.36
CA VAL A 218 4.53 26.29 1.17
C VAL A 218 5.97 26.81 1.17
N GLU A 219 6.20 28.08 0.83
CA GLU A 219 7.55 28.67 0.87
C GLU A 219 8.01 28.92 2.31
N ARG A 220 7.07 29.11 3.23
CA ARG A 220 7.33 29.10 4.68
C ARG A 220 7.49 27.69 5.27
N GLY A 221 7.39 26.63 4.46
CA GLY A 221 7.49 25.26 4.94
C GLY A 221 6.23 24.77 5.66
N VAL A 222 5.07 25.39 5.44
CA VAL A 222 3.84 25.05 6.13
C VAL A 222 3.31 23.68 5.68
N VAL A 223 3.21 22.74 6.60
CA VAL A 223 2.55 21.43 6.43
C VAL A 223 1.36 21.34 7.38
N LEU A 224 0.20 20.91 6.86
CA LEU A 224 -1.02 20.83 7.66
C LEU A 224 -0.95 19.65 8.64
N ASP A 225 -1.41 19.90 9.86
CA ASP A 225 -1.54 18.88 10.90
C ASP A 225 -2.78 19.18 11.74
N PHE A 226 -3.83 18.40 11.54
CA PHE A 226 -5.11 18.59 12.23
C PHE A 226 -5.33 17.64 13.40
N GLU A 227 -4.36 16.80 13.73
CA GLU A 227 -4.52 15.89 14.88
C GLU A 227 -4.53 16.66 16.22
N PRO A 228 -3.72 17.71 16.46
CA PRO A 228 -3.76 18.46 17.72
C PRO A 228 -5.09 19.17 17.96
N ILE A 229 -5.60 19.90 16.97
CA ILE A 229 -6.94 20.50 17.05
C ILE A 229 -8.04 19.43 17.07
N GLY A 230 -7.82 18.31 16.39
CA GLY A 230 -8.69 17.13 16.45
C GLY A 230 -8.84 16.58 17.85
N ALA A 231 -7.75 16.43 18.60
CA ALA A 231 -7.77 16.00 20.00
C ALA A 231 -8.54 16.98 20.90
N LEU A 232 -8.41 18.29 20.64
CA LEU A 232 -9.19 19.31 21.32
C LEU A 232 -10.68 19.16 21.04
N LEU A 233 -11.06 18.97 19.77
CA LEU A 233 -12.45 18.74 19.38
C LEU A 233 -13.00 17.46 20.00
N ASP A 234 -12.24 16.36 19.95
CA ASP A 234 -12.56 15.06 20.56
C ASP A 234 -12.92 15.22 22.05
N SER A 235 -12.20 16.09 22.77
CA SER A 235 -12.41 16.31 24.20
C SER A 235 -13.62 17.21 24.55
N GLN A 236 -14.14 17.98 23.59
CA GLN A 236 -15.14 19.01 23.89
C GLN A 236 -16.48 18.86 23.16
N VAL A 237 -16.46 18.46 21.88
CA VAL A 237 -17.63 18.65 20.98
C VAL A 237 -17.92 17.46 20.08
N VAL A 238 -17.18 16.36 20.22
CA VAL A 238 -17.29 15.19 19.34
C VAL A 238 -17.86 14.01 20.09
N THR A 239 -18.83 13.34 19.48
CA THR A 239 -19.27 12.01 19.91
C THR A 239 -18.54 10.98 19.07
N LYS A 240 -18.00 9.93 19.71
CA LYS A 240 -17.22 8.88 19.05
C LYS A 240 -17.84 7.51 19.22
N ARG A 241 -17.72 6.69 18.19
CA ARG A 241 -18.13 5.28 18.22
C ARG A 241 -17.34 4.49 17.18
N THR A 242 -16.93 3.28 17.52
CA THR A 242 -16.32 2.38 16.53
C THR A 242 -17.42 1.69 15.74
N ILE A 243 -17.39 1.82 14.41
CA ILE A 243 -18.29 1.13 13.49
C ILE A 243 -17.42 0.42 12.44
N GLY A 244 -17.56 -0.90 12.31
CA GLY A 244 -16.60 -1.71 11.56
C GLY A 244 -15.21 -1.67 12.20
N LEU A 245 -14.18 -1.41 11.40
CA LEU A 245 -12.79 -1.27 11.87
C LEU A 245 -12.38 0.18 12.16
N GLY A 246 -13.27 1.15 11.94
CA GLY A 246 -12.95 2.58 12.01
C GLY A 246 -13.61 3.28 13.19
N GLU A 247 -12.87 4.18 13.85
CA GLU A 247 -13.49 5.16 14.76
C GLU A 247 -14.28 6.18 13.93
N CYS A 248 -15.56 6.31 14.25
CA CYS A 248 -16.47 7.27 13.66
C CYS A 248 -16.67 8.44 14.62
N ARG A 249 -16.67 9.67 14.07
CA ARG A 249 -16.83 10.91 14.82
C ARG A 249 -18.00 11.71 14.30
N LEU A 250 -18.86 12.17 15.19
CA LEU A 250 -19.98 13.05 14.88
C LEU A 250 -19.86 14.35 15.68
N MET A 251 -20.01 15.48 15.01
CA MET A 251 -19.88 16.81 15.62
C MET A 251 -20.78 17.83 14.90
N LYS A 252 -21.22 18.87 15.60
CA LYS A 252 -21.97 19.98 14.98
C LYS A 252 -21.02 21.04 14.43
N CYS A 253 -21.32 21.57 13.25
CA CYS A 253 -20.53 22.62 12.61
C CYS A 253 -20.36 23.85 13.50
N ASN A 254 -21.41 24.31 14.19
CA ASN A 254 -21.34 25.48 15.05
C ASN A 254 -20.46 25.26 16.30
N ASP A 255 -20.47 24.06 16.86
CA ASP A 255 -19.62 23.70 17.99
C ASP A 255 -18.15 23.60 17.57
N VAL A 256 -17.87 22.95 16.43
CA VAL A 256 -16.53 22.93 15.84
C VAL A 256 -16.07 24.35 15.55
N PHE A 257 -16.90 25.18 14.93
CA PHE A 257 -16.55 26.57 14.59
C PHE A 257 -16.17 27.37 15.84
N ARG A 258 -17.00 27.31 16.90
CA ARG A 258 -16.74 28.00 18.16
C ARG A 258 -15.42 27.57 18.79
N VAL A 259 -15.18 26.26 18.89
CA VAL A 259 -13.96 25.73 19.54
C VAL A 259 -12.73 25.97 18.68
N ALA A 260 -12.79 25.63 17.38
CA ALA A 260 -11.65 25.70 16.49
C ALA A 260 -11.19 27.14 16.25
N VAL A 261 -12.11 28.08 15.96
CA VAL A 261 -11.74 29.49 15.73
C VAL A 261 -11.15 30.11 16.99
N GLN A 262 -11.73 29.82 18.16
CA GLN A 262 -11.18 30.32 19.42
C GLN A 262 -9.79 29.76 19.68
N ALA A 263 -9.60 28.44 19.52
CA ALA A 263 -8.30 27.79 19.70
C ALA A 263 -7.23 28.34 18.74
N MET A 264 -7.57 28.57 17.47
CA MET A 264 -6.66 29.15 16.48
C MET A 264 -6.27 30.59 16.85
N LYS A 265 -7.19 31.38 17.42
CA LYS A 265 -6.90 32.74 17.90
C LYS A 265 -6.03 32.74 19.17
N ASP A 266 -6.25 31.79 20.06
CA ASP A 266 -5.51 31.66 21.31
C ASP A 266 -4.12 31.04 21.11
N HIS A 267 -3.90 30.33 20.00
CA HIS A 267 -2.63 29.69 19.64
C HIS A 267 -2.12 30.17 18.28
N PRO A 268 -1.65 31.43 18.17
CA PRO A 268 -1.02 31.91 16.95
C PRO A 268 0.35 31.24 16.78
N GLY A 269 0.50 30.41 15.74
CA GLY A 269 1.74 29.69 15.42
C GLY A 269 1.57 28.20 15.12
N PRO A 270 2.67 27.48 14.82
CA PRO A 270 2.62 26.05 14.53
C PRO A 270 2.29 25.23 15.77
N GLY A 271 1.82 23.99 15.57
CA GLY A 271 1.53 23.01 16.62
C GLY A 271 0.05 22.75 16.89
N LEU A 272 -0.86 23.56 16.32
CA LEU A 272 -2.31 23.34 16.45
C LEU A 272 -2.98 22.83 15.16
N THR A 273 -2.69 23.50 14.04
CA THR A 273 -3.33 23.24 12.73
C THR A 273 -2.31 23.05 11.60
N TYR A 274 -1.04 23.35 11.87
CA TYR A 274 0.07 23.17 10.96
C TYR A 274 1.37 23.00 11.74
N ARG A 275 2.40 22.51 11.06
CA ARG A 275 3.80 22.53 11.51
C ARG A 275 4.68 23.15 10.44
N LEU A 276 5.89 23.50 10.81
CA LEU A 276 6.91 24.00 9.89
C LEU A 276 7.87 22.87 9.54
N GLU A 277 8.07 22.68 8.25
CA GLU A 277 8.99 21.74 7.63
C GLU A 277 9.88 22.49 6.62
N THR A 278 10.66 21.79 5.82
CA THR A 278 11.35 22.42 4.68
C THR A 278 10.35 22.84 3.59
N PRO A 279 10.63 23.90 2.80
CA PRO A 279 9.77 24.28 1.69
C PRO A 279 9.52 23.15 0.68
N ASP A 280 10.51 22.30 0.43
CA ASP A 280 10.37 21.14 -0.46
C ASP A 280 9.35 20.13 0.09
N ARG A 281 9.43 19.81 1.38
CA ARG A 281 8.43 18.95 2.07
C ARG A 281 7.03 19.56 2.03
N ALA A 282 6.90 20.89 2.09
CA ALA A 282 5.62 21.58 2.06
C ALA A 282 5.02 21.66 0.64
N LYS A 283 5.86 21.75 -0.39
CA LYS A 283 5.49 21.69 -1.83
C LYS A 283 5.00 20.30 -2.23
N ASP A 284 5.69 19.26 -1.75
CA ASP A 284 5.44 17.86 -2.11
C ASP A 284 4.42 17.14 -1.20
N TRP A 285 3.73 17.87 -0.32
CA TRP A 285 2.72 17.26 0.52
C TRP A 285 1.51 16.80 -0.32
N ILE A 286 1.33 15.47 -0.38
CA ILE A 286 0.29 14.75 -1.11
C ILE A 286 -0.59 14.00 -0.09
N PRO A 287 -1.90 13.85 -0.34
CA PRO A 287 -2.80 13.11 0.53
C PRO A 287 -2.38 11.63 0.69
N PRO A 288 -2.87 10.96 1.73
CA PRO A 288 -2.18 9.79 2.30
C PRO A 288 -2.72 8.44 1.81
N MET A 289 -1.78 7.50 1.62
CA MET A 289 -1.90 6.04 1.40
C MET A 289 -3.27 5.50 0.94
N LYS A 290 -3.34 5.04 -0.31
CA LYS A 290 -4.49 4.37 -0.92
C LYS A 290 -4.92 3.13 -0.11
N PRO A 291 -6.22 2.89 0.09
CA PRO A 291 -6.69 1.70 0.78
C PRO A 291 -6.59 0.45 -0.12
N ILE A 292 -5.96 -0.63 0.37
CA ILE A 292 -5.95 -1.97 -0.27
C ILE A 292 -7.19 -2.82 0.10
N ALA A 293 -8.26 -2.86 -0.70
CA ALA A 293 -9.40 -3.73 -0.37
C ALA A 293 -9.07 -5.24 -0.53
N SER A 294 -8.16 -5.59 -1.44
CA SER A 294 -7.51 -6.90 -1.58
C SER A 294 -6.18 -6.72 -2.32
N LEU A 295 -5.22 -7.62 -2.14
CA LEU A 295 -3.96 -7.59 -2.88
C LEU A 295 -4.18 -7.90 -4.36
N LYS A 296 -5.17 -8.75 -4.70
CA LYS A 296 -5.59 -8.98 -6.10
C LYS A 296 -6.03 -7.71 -6.82
N GLN A 297 -6.65 -6.75 -6.13
CA GLN A 297 -7.02 -5.47 -6.74
C GLN A 297 -5.80 -4.61 -7.07
N VAL A 298 -4.77 -4.65 -6.22
CA VAL A 298 -3.50 -3.95 -6.51
C VAL A 298 -2.81 -4.61 -7.72
N LEU A 299 -2.83 -5.95 -7.81
CA LEU A 299 -2.34 -6.67 -9.00
C LEU A 299 -3.05 -6.21 -10.27
N ALA A 300 -4.37 -6.05 -10.23
CA ALA A 300 -5.15 -5.63 -11.39
C ALA A 300 -4.79 -4.24 -11.93
N GLU A 301 -4.14 -3.39 -11.14
CA GLU A 301 -3.60 -2.11 -11.61
C GLU A 301 -2.21 -2.24 -12.25
N LEU A 302 -1.41 -3.21 -11.79
CA LEU A 302 -0.04 -3.42 -12.26
C LEU A 302 0.04 -4.29 -13.51
N VAL A 303 -0.78 -5.35 -13.59
CA VAL A 303 -0.72 -6.36 -14.65
C VAL A 303 -0.92 -5.76 -16.05
N PRO A 304 -1.91 -4.87 -16.31
CA PRO A 304 -2.12 -4.35 -17.66
C PRO A 304 -0.98 -3.48 -18.21
N LEU A 305 -0.01 -3.09 -17.38
CA LEU A 305 1.08 -2.20 -17.78
C LEU A 305 2.13 -2.96 -18.62
N HIS A 306 2.61 -2.31 -19.69
CA HIS A 306 3.78 -2.75 -20.44
C HIS A 306 5.07 -2.38 -19.68
N ARG A 307 5.35 -3.15 -18.63
CA ARG A 307 6.56 -3.06 -17.83
C ARG A 307 7.72 -3.76 -18.55
N THR A 308 8.90 -3.17 -18.46
CA THR A 308 10.19 -3.79 -18.87
C THR A 308 11.30 -3.20 -18.01
N LEU A 309 12.58 -3.29 -18.41
CA LEU A 309 13.68 -2.72 -17.63
C LEU A 309 13.53 -1.20 -17.46
N ALA A 310 13.27 -0.47 -18.54
CA ALA A 310 12.95 0.95 -18.47
C ALA A 310 11.86 1.29 -19.50
N SER A 311 10.65 1.58 -19.02
CA SER A 311 9.52 2.00 -19.84
C SER A 311 8.56 2.87 -19.04
N GLU A 312 7.60 3.47 -19.75
CA GLU A 312 6.50 4.20 -19.13
C GLU A 312 5.64 3.31 -18.23
N GLY A 313 5.44 2.03 -18.61
CA GLY A 313 4.72 1.07 -17.77
C GLY A 313 5.44 0.79 -16.46
N THR A 314 6.77 0.71 -16.46
CA THR A 314 7.57 0.56 -15.23
C THR A 314 7.48 1.81 -14.36
N ASP A 315 7.55 3.01 -14.96
CA ASP A 315 7.39 4.27 -14.21
C ASP A 315 6.00 4.33 -13.54
N ALA A 316 4.94 4.03 -14.28
CA ALA A 316 3.58 4.02 -13.76
C ALA A 316 3.40 2.98 -12.64
N ALA A 317 4.04 1.82 -12.76
CA ALA A 317 4.03 0.80 -11.71
C ALA A 317 4.66 1.32 -10.40
N LEU A 318 5.79 2.02 -10.47
CA LEU A 318 6.43 2.62 -9.30
C LEU A 318 5.54 3.70 -8.66
N GLU A 319 4.84 4.51 -9.45
CA GLU A 319 3.87 5.49 -8.89
C GLU A 319 2.70 4.79 -8.19
N ILE A 320 2.16 3.71 -8.77
CA ILE A 320 1.10 2.90 -8.15
C ILE A 320 1.59 2.32 -6.83
N ILE A 321 2.80 1.74 -6.79
CA ILE A 321 3.41 1.18 -5.58
C ILE A 321 3.51 2.25 -4.48
N GLY A 322 4.05 3.42 -4.82
CA GLY A 322 4.19 4.55 -3.90
C GLY A 322 2.84 4.98 -3.30
N SER A 323 1.77 4.95 -4.09
CA SER A 323 0.42 5.30 -3.62
C SER A 323 -0.11 4.36 -2.53
N TYR A 324 0.39 3.13 -2.45
CA TYR A 324 -0.04 2.12 -1.49
C TYR A 324 0.82 2.01 -0.23
N LEU A 325 2.00 2.61 -0.24
CA LEU A 325 2.95 2.59 0.86
C LEU A 325 2.62 3.64 1.92
N PRO A 326 2.94 3.36 3.20
CA PRO A 326 2.69 4.30 4.29
C PRO A 326 3.62 5.50 4.18
N GLU A 327 3.14 6.69 4.52
CA GLU A 327 3.92 7.94 4.48
C GLU A 327 5.22 7.85 5.30
N THR A 328 5.16 7.16 6.44
CA THR A 328 6.32 6.92 7.31
C THR A 328 7.41 6.07 6.67
N ALA A 329 7.14 5.43 5.52
CA ALA A 329 8.13 4.69 4.77
C ALA A 329 9.03 5.59 3.91
N ASN A 330 8.81 6.91 3.84
CA ASN A 330 9.64 7.84 3.06
C ASN A 330 9.93 7.33 1.64
N TYR A 331 8.87 6.91 0.94
CA TYR A 331 8.97 6.35 -0.41
C TYR A 331 9.59 7.37 -1.37
N LYS A 332 10.57 6.93 -2.15
CA LYS A 332 11.25 7.77 -3.14
C LYS A 332 11.57 6.95 -4.38
N ILE A 333 11.47 7.59 -5.53
CA ILE A 333 11.91 7.04 -6.81
C ILE A 333 13.26 7.66 -7.14
N GLU A 334 14.25 6.81 -7.40
CA GLU A 334 15.55 7.21 -7.92
C GLU A 334 15.60 6.96 -9.43
N THR A 335 16.27 7.86 -10.15
CA THR A 335 16.42 7.79 -11.61
C THR A 335 17.89 7.79 -11.97
N TYR A 336 18.33 6.77 -12.70
CA TYR A 336 19.69 6.65 -13.19
C TYR A 336 19.76 6.98 -14.70
N PRO A 337 20.76 7.76 -15.14
CA PRO A 337 20.93 8.07 -16.56
C PRO A 337 21.23 6.81 -17.38
N PRO A 338 20.60 6.62 -18.56
CA PRO A 338 20.94 5.55 -19.48
C PRO A 338 22.44 5.49 -19.81
N LEU A 339 22.94 4.28 -20.08
CA LEU A 339 24.33 3.97 -20.42
C LEU A 339 25.36 4.26 -19.31
N THR A 340 24.90 4.64 -18.12
CA THR A 340 25.78 4.83 -16.96
C THR A 340 26.39 3.49 -16.53
N PRO A 341 27.71 3.38 -16.39
CA PRO A 341 28.34 2.16 -15.87
C PRO A 341 27.92 1.91 -14.41
N VAL A 342 27.55 0.67 -14.12
CA VAL A 342 27.18 0.19 -12.78
C VAL A 342 27.86 -1.15 -12.55
N TRP A 343 28.98 -1.13 -11.82
CA TRP A 343 29.95 -2.22 -11.74
C TRP A 343 30.36 -2.75 -13.12
N THR A 344 30.07 -4.01 -13.44
CA THR A 344 30.38 -4.63 -14.74
C THR A 344 29.26 -4.47 -15.76
N TRP A 345 28.17 -3.78 -15.41
CA TRP A 345 26.99 -3.57 -16.23
C TRP A 345 26.88 -2.09 -16.64
N TYR A 346 25.88 -1.79 -17.45
CA TYR A 346 25.44 -0.43 -17.70
C TYR A 346 23.92 -0.33 -17.58
N VAL A 347 23.45 0.83 -17.14
CA VAL A 347 22.02 1.18 -17.08
C VAL A 347 21.44 1.13 -18.50
N PRO A 348 20.39 0.34 -18.77
CA PRO A 348 19.86 0.19 -20.12
C PRO A 348 19.18 1.47 -20.60
N GLU A 349 19.10 1.61 -21.92
CA GLU A 349 18.27 2.63 -22.56
C GLU A 349 16.80 2.43 -22.23
N ARG A 350 16.04 3.54 -22.23
CA ARG A 350 14.59 3.50 -22.10
C ARG A 350 13.98 2.95 -23.39
N TYR A 351 13.17 1.91 -23.26
CA TYR A 351 12.51 1.25 -24.38
C TYR A 351 11.12 1.81 -24.59
N VAL A 352 10.87 2.33 -25.80
CA VAL A 352 9.59 2.90 -26.22
C VAL A 352 9.07 2.10 -27.41
N VAL A 353 7.82 1.67 -27.35
CA VAL A 353 7.15 0.96 -28.45
C VAL A 353 5.97 1.83 -28.90
N HIS A 354 5.99 2.26 -30.15
CA HIS A 354 4.92 3.04 -30.75
C HIS A 354 3.86 2.14 -31.39
N GLU A 355 4.31 1.13 -32.12
CA GLU A 355 3.47 0.08 -32.69
C GLU A 355 4.32 -1.17 -32.96
N ALA A 356 3.73 -2.35 -32.83
CA ALA A 356 4.34 -3.58 -33.29
C ALA A 356 3.26 -4.61 -33.67
N TYR A 357 3.38 -5.18 -34.87
CA TYR A 357 2.43 -6.15 -35.39
C TYR A 357 3.01 -7.03 -36.51
N LEU A 358 2.35 -8.15 -36.72
CA LEU A 358 2.57 -9.06 -37.84
C LEU A 358 1.26 -9.18 -38.63
N GLU A 359 1.35 -9.01 -39.95
CA GLU A 359 0.21 -9.12 -40.86
C GLU A 359 0.54 -10.03 -42.05
N THR A 360 -0.50 -10.65 -42.61
CA THR A 360 -0.45 -11.26 -43.94
C THR A 360 -0.40 -10.18 -45.04
N GLU A 361 -0.03 -10.57 -46.27
CA GLU A 361 -0.02 -9.64 -47.43
C GLU A 361 -1.39 -9.02 -47.75
N ASP A 362 -2.50 -9.71 -47.46
CA ASP A 362 -3.86 -9.21 -47.65
C ASP A 362 -4.36 -8.33 -46.48
N GLY A 363 -3.51 -8.06 -45.49
CA GLY A 363 -3.76 -7.11 -44.40
C GLY A 363 -4.45 -7.71 -43.17
N GLN A 364 -4.51 -9.03 -43.04
CA GLN A 364 -5.03 -9.67 -41.84
C GLN A 364 -3.98 -9.57 -40.71
N ARG A 365 -4.37 -8.98 -39.58
CA ARG A 365 -3.56 -8.92 -38.35
C ARG A 365 -3.47 -10.32 -37.72
N ILE A 366 -2.25 -10.82 -37.55
CA ILE A 366 -1.96 -12.12 -36.92
C ILE A 366 -1.62 -11.91 -35.44
N VAL A 367 -0.76 -10.94 -35.16
CA VAL A 367 -0.42 -10.49 -33.81
C VAL A 367 -0.41 -8.97 -33.79
N ASP A 368 -0.82 -8.40 -32.65
CA ASP A 368 -0.76 -6.97 -32.41
C ASP A 368 -0.31 -6.74 -30.95
N PHE A 369 0.75 -5.97 -30.78
CA PHE A 369 1.25 -5.57 -29.47
C PHE A 369 0.19 -4.84 -28.64
N LYS A 370 -0.74 -4.14 -29.30
CA LYS A 370 -1.86 -3.46 -28.65
C LYS A 370 -2.80 -4.44 -27.92
N ASP A 371 -2.92 -5.67 -28.42
CA ASP A 371 -3.79 -6.68 -27.82
C ASP A 371 -3.13 -7.29 -26.58
N ASN A 372 -1.81 -7.53 -26.66
CA ASN A 372 -1.04 -8.04 -25.54
C ASN A 372 0.46 -7.71 -25.70
N PRO A 373 1.12 -7.09 -24.70
CA PRO A 373 2.54 -6.77 -24.81
C PRO A 373 3.44 -8.00 -24.93
N LEU A 374 2.98 -9.19 -24.51
CA LEU A 374 3.74 -10.43 -24.66
C LEU A 374 3.93 -10.82 -26.13
N HIS A 375 3.13 -10.29 -27.06
CA HIS A 375 3.33 -10.52 -28.48
C HIS A 375 4.69 -10.02 -29.00
N LEU A 376 5.33 -9.07 -28.31
CA LEU A 376 6.63 -8.54 -28.72
C LEU A 376 7.73 -9.12 -27.85
N VAL A 377 8.81 -9.60 -28.46
CA VAL A 377 10.04 -9.92 -27.71
C VAL A 377 10.53 -8.62 -27.05
N SER A 378 10.57 -8.56 -25.73
CA SER A 378 10.93 -7.33 -25.01
C SER A 378 12.33 -6.84 -25.42
N TYR A 379 12.45 -5.52 -25.63
CA TYR A 379 13.64 -4.87 -26.20
C TYR A 379 13.93 -5.22 -27.68
N SER A 380 12.89 -5.54 -28.45
CA SER A 380 13.03 -5.74 -29.91
C SER A 380 13.56 -4.51 -30.64
N LEU A 381 14.46 -4.71 -31.59
CA LEU A 381 14.92 -3.69 -32.54
C LEU A 381 13.80 -3.28 -33.52
N PRO A 382 13.77 -2.02 -33.98
CA PRO A 382 12.80 -1.59 -34.97
C PRO A 382 13.03 -2.27 -36.33
N ILE A 383 11.93 -2.63 -36.99
CA ILE A 383 11.94 -3.19 -38.35
C ILE A 383 10.61 -2.88 -39.04
N GLU A 384 10.66 -2.54 -40.32
CA GLU A 384 9.48 -2.48 -41.18
C GLU A 384 9.84 -3.13 -42.52
N ALA A 385 9.31 -4.34 -42.75
CA ALA A 385 9.67 -5.14 -43.91
C ALA A 385 8.54 -6.09 -44.33
N VAL A 386 8.56 -6.50 -45.60
CA VAL A 386 7.80 -7.65 -46.10
C VAL A 386 8.80 -8.77 -46.37
N MET A 387 8.57 -9.96 -45.81
CA MET A 387 9.51 -11.09 -45.93
C MET A 387 8.80 -12.44 -46.04
N PRO A 388 9.40 -13.45 -46.71
CA PRO A 388 8.84 -14.78 -46.79
C PRO A 388 8.86 -15.49 -45.43
N PHE A 389 7.94 -16.43 -45.21
CA PHE A 389 7.87 -17.22 -43.97
C PHE A 389 9.22 -17.78 -43.51
N LYS A 390 10.00 -18.34 -44.46
CA LYS A 390 11.34 -18.91 -44.21
C LYS A 390 12.25 -17.96 -43.42
N ASP A 391 12.22 -16.68 -43.74
CA ASP A 391 13.09 -15.68 -43.13
C ASP A 391 12.48 -15.16 -41.81
N LEU A 392 11.14 -15.15 -41.72
CA LEU A 392 10.39 -14.76 -40.53
C LEU A 392 10.45 -15.82 -39.41
N GLU A 393 10.49 -17.11 -39.74
CA GLU A 393 10.34 -18.23 -38.80
C GLU A 393 11.31 -18.14 -37.60
N ALA A 394 12.55 -17.72 -37.85
CA ALA A 394 13.57 -17.55 -36.81
C ALA A 394 13.26 -16.44 -35.78
N HIS A 395 12.28 -15.57 -36.08
CA HIS A 395 11.84 -14.46 -35.26
C HIS A 395 10.47 -14.71 -34.60
N LEU A 396 9.91 -15.90 -34.77
CA LEU A 396 8.63 -16.30 -34.18
C LEU A 396 8.85 -17.25 -33.00
N TYR A 397 8.20 -16.96 -31.88
CA TYR A 397 8.33 -17.73 -30.65
C TYR A 397 6.97 -18.21 -30.14
N TYR A 398 6.89 -19.48 -29.77
CA TYR A 398 5.68 -20.12 -29.23
C TYR A 398 6.04 -21.08 -28.10
N ASN A 399 5.04 -21.54 -27.35
CA ASN A 399 5.22 -22.53 -26.29
C ASN A 399 4.61 -23.88 -26.74
N GLU A 400 5.44 -24.93 -26.82
CA GLU A 400 4.99 -26.28 -27.18
C GLU A 400 4.15 -26.95 -26.09
N GLN A 401 4.44 -26.69 -24.82
CA GLN A 401 3.73 -27.29 -23.68
C GLN A 401 2.38 -26.61 -23.44
N ARG A 402 2.26 -25.33 -23.83
CA ARG A 402 1.04 -24.51 -23.71
C ARG A 402 0.67 -23.91 -25.07
N PRO A 403 0.12 -24.71 -25.99
CA PRO A 403 -0.03 -24.30 -27.39
C PRO A 403 -1.06 -23.17 -27.62
N HIS A 404 -1.87 -22.84 -26.62
CA HIS A 404 -2.82 -21.73 -26.65
C HIS A 404 -2.24 -20.43 -26.07
N ALA A 405 -1.20 -20.51 -25.24
CA ALA A 405 -0.64 -19.36 -24.54
C ALA A 405 0.41 -18.66 -25.40
N ILE A 406 0.54 -17.34 -25.23
CA ILE A 406 1.62 -16.57 -25.84
C ILE A 406 2.80 -16.57 -24.85
N PRO A 407 3.99 -17.06 -25.23
CA PRO A 407 5.14 -17.01 -24.34
C PRO A 407 5.66 -15.59 -24.19
N TRP A 408 6.25 -15.28 -23.04
CA TRP A 408 7.07 -14.10 -22.88
C TRP A 408 8.53 -14.41 -23.23
N LYS A 409 9.15 -13.54 -24.03
CA LYS A 409 10.56 -13.62 -24.45
C LYS A 409 11.16 -12.24 -24.36
N PHE A 410 12.43 -12.17 -24.00
CA PHE A 410 13.16 -10.91 -23.85
C PHE A 410 14.60 -11.05 -24.30
N LYS A 411 15.16 -9.95 -24.84
CA LYS A 411 16.57 -9.83 -25.24
C LYS A 411 17.06 -8.41 -24.95
N TYR A 412 17.39 -8.14 -23.69
CA TYR A 412 17.67 -6.78 -23.22
C TYR A 412 18.99 -6.18 -23.75
N TYR A 413 20.07 -6.98 -23.69
CA TYR A 413 21.43 -6.55 -24.01
C TYR A 413 21.96 -7.14 -25.33
N ASP A 414 21.74 -8.44 -25.57
CA ASP A 414 22.01 -9.07 -26.87
C ASP A 414 20.77 -8.97 -27.77
N ARG A 415 20.51 -7.74 -28.24
CA ARG A 415 19.24 -7.38 -28.87
C ARG A 415 19.03 -8.08 -30.20
N SER A 416 17.78 -8.43 -30.44
CA SER A 416 17.27 -8.90 -31.72
C SER A 416 15.86 -8.32 -31.90
N TRP A 417 15.04 -8.89 -32.75
CA TRP A 417 13.62 -8.57 -32.84
C TRP A 417 12.82 -9.87 -32.99
N GLY A 418 11.54 -9.85 -32.63
CA GLY A 418 10.66 -10.98 -32.87
C GLY A 418 9.27 -10.84 -32.27
N PHE A 419 8.40 -11.76 -32.65
CA PHE A 419 7.04 -11.86 -32.15
C PHE A 419 6.80 -13.18 -31.43
N CYS A 420 6.02 -13.11 -30.36
CA CYS A 420 5.48 -14.27 -29.68
C CYS A 420 4.02 -14.48 -30.09
N LEU A 421 3.62 -15.73 -30.24
CA LEU A 421 2.27 -16.12 -30.59
C LEU A 421 1.95 -17.49 -30.01
N SER A 422 0.66 -17.84 -29.95
CA SER A 422 0.28 -19.20 -29.60
C SER A 422 0.79 -20.18 -30.65
N LYS A 423 1.06 -21.43 -30.25
CA LYS A 423 1.44 -22.50 -31.20
C LYS A 423 0.36 -22.69 -32.27
N HIS A 424 -0.91 -22.57 -31.89
CA HIS A 424 -2.04 -22.66 -32.83
C HIS A 424 -1.97 -21.57 -33.91
N GLN A 425 -1.67 -20.33 -33.53
CA GLN A 425 -1.46 -19.25 -34.51
C GLN A 425 -0.25 -19.56 -35.40
N PHE A 426 0.88 -19.99 -34.81
CA PHE A 426 2.09 -20.33 -35.57
C PHE A 426 1.85 -21.46 -36.59
N ASP A 427 1.08 -22.48 -36.22
CA ASP A 427 0.76 -23.62 -37.09
C ASP A 427 -0.20 -23.26 -38.22
N ALA A 428 -1.03 -22.25 -38.03
CA ALA A 428 -1.97 -21.77 -39.04
C ALA A 428 -1.30 -20.86 -40.10
N LEU A 429 -0.07 -20.42 -39.89
CA LEU A 429 0.64 -19.51 -40.82
C LEU A 429 0.97 -20.22 -42.15
N PRO A 430 0.52 -19.70 -43.31
CA PRO A 430 0.95 -20.17 -44.61
C PRO A 430 2.48 -20.12 -44.78
N ARG A 431 3.10 -21.24 -45.17
CA ARG A 431 4.56 -21.39 -45.25
C ARG A 431 5.16 -20.84 -46.56
N ASP A 432 4.31 -20.61 -47.55
CA ASP A 432 4.64 -20.10 -48.89
C ASP A 432 4.24 -18.63 -49.10
N ALA A 433 3.73 -17.96 -48.06
CA ALA A 433 3.35 -16.55 -48.10
C ALA A 433 4.46 -15.61 -47.60
N ASN A 434 4.34 -14.33 -47.96
CA ASN A 434 5.06 -13.26 -47.29
C ASN A 434 4.21 -12.65 -46.18
N TYR A 435 4.90 -11.98 -45.27
CA TYR A 435 4.31 -11.31 -44.12
C TYR A 435 4.86 -9.90 -44.02
N ARG A 436 3.99 -8.97 -43.66
CA ARG A 436 4.39 -7.63 -43.26
C ARG A 436 4.70 -7.63 -41.77
N VAL A 437 5.95 -7.31 -41.46
CA VAL A 437 6.49 -7.22 -40.10
C VAL A 437 6.70 -5.75 -39.80
N VAL A 438 6.09 -5.25 -38.74
CA VAL A 438 6.27 -3.86 -38.30
C VAL A 438 6.56 -3.84 -36.81
N ILE A 439 7.69 -3.27 -36.43
CA ILE A 439 8.07 -2.94 -35.05
C ILE A 439 8.65 -1.52 -35.13
N ARG A 440 7.92 -0.55 -34.59
CA ARG A 440 8.38 0.83 -34.44
C ARG A 440 8.68 1.08 -32.97
N SER A 441 9.95 0.95 -32.61
CA SER A 441 10.43 1.12 -31.24
C SER A 441 11.70 1.96 -31.20
N ASP A 442 11.86 2.71 -30.11
CA ASP A 442 13.02 3.57 -29.85
C ASP A 442 13.75 3.16 -28.58
N PHE A 443 15.06 3.44 -28.56
CA PHE A 443 15.93 3.30 -27.40
C PHE A 443 16.42 4.69 -27.00
N GLN A 444 15.77 5.30 -26.02
CA GLN A 444 16.04 6.66 -25.59
C GLN A 444 17.19 6.69 -24.57
N THR A 445 18.12 7.60 -24.81
CA THR A 445 19.31 7.82 -23.97
C THR A 445 19.33 9.19 -23.31
N ASP A 446 18.46 10.12 -23.73
CA ASP A 446 18.37 11.46 -23.15
C ASP A 446 17.75 11.38 -21.75
N PRO A 447 18.51 11.70 -20.68
CA PRO A 447 17.99 11.63 -19.31
C PRO A 447 16.81 12.58 -19.05
N SER A 448 16.66 13.64 -19.87
CA SER A 448 15.52 14.56 -19.77
C SER A 448 14.21 13.96 -20.32
N GLN A 449 14.29 12.89 -21.12
CA GLN A 449 13.14 12.14 -21.65
C GLN A 449 12.73 10.97 -20.74
N GLY A 450 13.28 10.93 -19.53
CA GLY A 450 13.12 9.84 -18.56
C GLY A 450 14.38 8.98 -18.46
N GLY A 451 14.56 8.34 -17.31
CA GLY A 451 15.70 7.45 -17.06
C GLY A 451 15.26 6.05 -16.62
N PHE A 452 16.23 5.26 -16.18
CA PHE A 452 15.99 3.98 -15.55
C PHE A 452 15.62 4.21 -14.09
N LYS A 453 14.44 3.75 -13.67
CA LYS A 453 13.91 4.06 -12.35
C LYS A 453 13.85 2.84 -11.45
N VAL A 454 14.20 3.07 -10.19
CA VAL A 454 13.97 2.15 -9.07
C VAL A 454 13.34 2.95 -7.94
N ALA A 455 12.73 2.28 -6.98
CA ALA A 455 12.17 2.93 -5.82
C ALA A 455 12.59 2.25 -4.52
N GLU A 456 12.66 3.04 -3.46
CA GLU A 456 12.86 2.54 -2.11
C GLU A 456 11.82 3.11 -1.15
N ALA A 457 11.58 2.36 -0.07
CA ALA A 457 10.84 2.81 1.09
C ALA A 457 11.52 2.25 2.35
N VAL A 458 11.71 3.06 3.38
CA VAL A 458 12.37 2.66 4.64
C VAL A 458 11.41 2.81 5.81
N ILE A 459 11.11 1.69 6.47
CA ILE A 459 10.31 1.67 7.69
C ILE A 459 11.24 1.57 8.90
N HIS A 460 11.13 2.57 9.77
CA HIS A 460 11.88 2.61 11.02
C HIS A 460 11.13 1.92 12.16
N PRO A 461 11.85 1.35 13.15
CA PRO A 461 11.23 0.88 14.38
C PRO A 461 10.68 2.05 15.21
N ARG A 462 9.90 1.74 16.26
CA ARG A 462 9.48 2.74 17.24
C ARG A 462 10.71 3.44 17.83
N GLY A 463 10.71 4.77 17.87
CA GLY A 463 11.87 5.53 18.34
C GLY A 463 12.90 5.88 17.25
N GLY A 464 12.67 5.49 15.99
CA GLY A 464 13.45 5.95 14.84
C GLY A 464 14.63 5.05 14.46
N LYS A 465 15.45 5.50 13.50
CA LYS A 465 16.59 4.75 12.97
C LYS A 465 17.61 4.41 14.07
N ASN A 466 18.05 3.16 14.11
CA ASN A 466 19.21 2.72 14.90
C ASN A 466 20.33 2.20 13.98
N PRO A 467 21.34 3.02 13.64
CA PRO A 467 22.43 2.60 12.76
C PRO A 467 23.22 1.38 13.26
N ALA A 468 23.32 1.18 14.59
CA ALA A 468 24.05 0.04 15.14
C ALA A 468 23.34 -1.30 14.88
N ALA A 469 22.00 -1.30 14.85
CA ALA A 469 21.21 -2.48 14.51
C ALA A 469 21.23 -2.81 13.02
N GLY A 470 21.57 -1.85 12.16
CA GLY A 470 21.62 -2.01 10.70
C GLY A 470 20.25 -2.01 10.04
N GLU A 471 20.18 -2.58 8.83
CA GLU A 471 18.97 -2.64 8.02
C GLU A 471 18.77 -4.04 7.42
N MET A 472 17.52 -4.44 7.19
CA MET A 472 17.18 -5.59 6.35
C MET A 472 16.65 -5.11 5.00
N PHE A 473 17.10 -5.73 3.91
CA PHE A 473 16.75 -5.35 2.54
C PHE A 473 15.70 -6.30 1.95
N ILE A 474 14.51 -5.80 1.71
CA ILE A 474 13.37 -6.54 1.13
C ILE A 474 13.22 -6.10 -0.32
N MET A 475 13.30 -7.04 -1.26
CA MET A 475 13.28 -6.72 -2.70
C MET A 475 12.15 -7.48 -3.41
N ALA A 476 11.54 -6.83 -4.40
CA ALA A 476 10.57 -7.40 -5.32
C ALA A 476 10.69 -6.70 -6.68
N HIS A 477 10.57 -7.43 -7.79
CA HIS A 477 10.86 -6.87 -9.11
C HIS A 477 9.60 -6.43 -9.88
N VAL A 478 9.72 -5.37 -10.68
CA VAL A 478 8.58 -4.73 -11.37
C VAL A 478 8.66 -4.79 -12.90
N CYS A 479 9.63 -5.50 -13.48
CA CYS A 479 9.93 -5.42 -14.91
C CYS A 479 9.09 -6.32 -15.84
N HIS A 480 8.30 -7.25 -15.32
CA HIS A 480 7.61 -8.23 -16.17
C HIS A 480 6.27 -7.68 -16.70
N PRO A 481 6.03 -7.62 -18.03
CA PRO A 481 4.79 -7.11 -18.59
C PRO A 481 3.67 -8.15 -18.46
N ASN A 482 2.44 -7.70 -18.20
CA ASN A 482 1.20 -8.48 -18.33
C ASN A 482 1.27 -9.92 -17.79
N GLN A 483 1.94 -10.06 -16.66
CA GLN A 483 2.08 -11.29 -15.88
C GLN A 483 1.76 -10.96 -14.41
N ALA A 484 0.97 -11.83 -13.78
CA ALA A 484 0.41 -11.58 -12.45
C ALA A 484 1.28 -12.16 -11.33
N ASN A 485 1.60 -13.44 -11.40
CA ASN A 485 2.42 -14.09 -10.41
C ASN A 485 3.89 -13.65 -10.52
N ASP A 486 4.43 -13.58 -11.73
CA ASP A 486 5.81 -13.16 -11.99
C ASP A 486 5.90 -11.72 -12.56
N ASP A 487 6.22 -10.69 -11.79
CA ASP A 487 6.30 -10.69 -10.31
C ASP A 487 5.47 -9.60 -9.66
N ALA A 488 4.32 -9.28 -10.27
CA ALA A 488 3.38 -8.38 -9.61
C ALA A 488 2.94 -8.95 -8.22
N ALA A 489 2.87 -10.27 -8.06
CA ALA A 489 2.56 -10.93 -6.78
C ALA A 489 3.60 -10.63 -5.69
N GLY A 490 4.90 -10.73 -5.99
CA GLY A 490 5.96 -10.36 -5.05
C GLY A 490 5.87 -8.90 -4.64
N VAL A 491 5.62 -8.00 -5.60
CA VAL A 491 5.45 -6.56 -5.37
C VAL A 491 4.31 -6.26 -4.41
N VAL A 492 3.10 -6.80 -4.64
CA VAL A 492 1.96 -6.53 -3.75
C VAL A 492 2.13 -7.16 -2.38
N THR A 493 2.82 -8.31 -2.31
CA THR A 493 3.18 -8.95 -1.04
C THR A 493 4.13 -8.04 -0.23
N ALA A 494 5.15 -7.48 -0.88
CA ALA A 494 6.08 -6.53 -0.25
C ALA A 494 5.36 -5.27 0.25
N ILE A 495 4.41 -4.72 -0.53
CA ILE A 495 3.55 -3.60 -0.09
C ILE A 495 2.78 -3.98 1.20
N GLU A 496 2.20 -5.17 1.27
CA GLU A 496 1.44 -5.61 2.44
C GLU A 496 2.34 -5.75 3.68
N VAL A 497 3.52 -6.34 3.53
CA VAL A 497 4.52 -6.43 4.61
C VAL A 497 4.90 -5.04 5.10
N ALA A 498 5.18 -4.11 4.18
CA ALA A 498 5.50 -2.72 4.53
C ALA A 498 4.36 -2.06 5.34
N ARG A 499 3.11 -2.24 4.92
CA ARG A 499 1.95 -1.68 5.61
C ARG A 499 1.76 -2.28 7.01
N ARG A 500 1.92 -3.59 7.15
CA ARG A 500 1.83 -4.30 8.44
C ARG A 500 2.92 -3.83 9.41
N LEU A 501 4.14 -3.65 8.94
CA LEU A 501 5.24 -3.12 9.74
C LEU A 501 5.04 -1.64 10.11
N ALA A 502 4.48 -0.81 9.23
CA ALA A 502 4.16 0.57 9.60
C ALA A 502 2.99 0.66 10.61
N ALA A 503 1.98 -0.20 10.48
CA ALA A 503 0.85 -0.26 11.41
C ALA A 503 1.26 -0.81 12.79
N ASN A 504 2.20 -1.75 12.82
CA ASN A 504 2.78 -2.30 14.05
C ASN A 504 4.32 -2.28 13.98
N PRO A 505 4.94 -1.10 14.25
CA PRO A 505 6.38 -0.94 14.09
C PRO A 505 7.19 -1.82 15.03
N LEU A 506 8.40 -2.17 14.58
CA LEU A 506 9.35 -2.95 15.36
C LEU A 506 9.71 -2.24 16.69
N PRO A 507 10.11 -2.98 17.74
CA PRO A 507 10.45 -2.39 19.04
C PRO A 507 11.60 -1.37 19.00
N PRO A 508 11.69 -0.45 19.98
CA PRO A 508 12.80 0.48 20.08
C PRO A 508 14.17 -0.19 20.10
N GLY A 509 15.11 0.35 19.32
CA GLY A 509 16.46 -0.18 19.18
C GLY A 509 16.62 -1.29 18.13
N SER A 510 15.55 -1.74 17.47
CA SER A 510 15.63 -2.68 16.34
C SER A 510 16.22 -2.06 15.06
N MET A 511 16.44 -2.89 14.04
CA MET A 511 16.87 -2.46 12.69
C MET A 511 15.76 -1.74 11.93
N SER A 512 16.14 -0.99 10.88
CA SER A 512 15.18 -0.49 9.88
C SER A 512 14.95 -1.53 8.79
N ILE A 513 13.79 -1.47 8.14
CA ILE A 513 13.45 -2.37 7.03
C ILE A 513 13.35 -1.54 5.76
N ARG A 514 14.20 -1.84 4.79
CA ARG A 514 14.24 -1.18 3.49
C ARG A 514 13.53 -2.05 2.46
N PHE A 515 12.49 -1.53 1.87
CA PHE A 515 11.79 -2.09 0.73
C PHE A 515 12.38 -1.47 -0.54
N TRP A 516 12.65 -2.32 -1.53
CA TRP A 516 13.17 -1.93 -2.82
C TRP A 516 12.29 -2.51 -3.92
N PHE A 517 12.02 -1.69 -4.94
CA PHE A 517 11.21 -2.04 -6.09
C PHE A 517 11.93 -1.59 -7.36
N GLY A 518 12.18 -2.49 -8.29
CA GLY A 518 12.86 -2.13 -9.53
C GLY A 518 12.96 -3.30 -10.50
N PRO A 519 13.63 -3.11 -11.65
CA PRO A 519 13.85 -4.19 -12.59
C PRO A 519 14.77 -5.26 -12.02
N GLU A 520 14.41 -6.52 -12.20
CA GLU A 520 15.19 -7.69 -11.81
C GLU A 520 16.66 -7.60 -12.27
N THR A 521 17.60 -8.03 -11.42
CA THR A 521 19.04 -8.06 -11.64
C THR A 521 19.67 -6.68 -11.83
N ILE A 522 19.45 -6.04 -12.98
CA ILE A 522 20.09 -4.76 -13.30
C ILE A 522 19.62 -3.64 -12.38
N GLY A 523 18.37 -3.68 -11.90
CA GLY A 523 17.86 -2.67 -10.97
C GLY A 523 18.59 -2.71 -9.64
N THR A 524 18.72 -3.88 -9.04
CA THR A 524 19.41 -4.06 -7.77
C THR A 524 20.90 -3.75 -7.91
N ILE A 525 21.52 -4.15 -9.04
CA ILE A 525 22.90 -3.76 -9.37
C ILE A 525 23.06 -2.24 -9.47
N ALA A 526 22.19 -1.56 -10.24
CA ALA A 526 22.27 -0.12 -10.42
C ALA A 526 22.07 0.62 -9.09
N TYR A 527 21.13 0.15 -8.27
CA TYR A 527 20.90 0.72 -6.94
C TYR A 527 22.12 0.53 -6.04
N LEU A 528 22.61 -0.70 -5.85
CA LEU A 528 23.72 -0.97 -4.96
C LEU A 528 25.04 -0.32 -5.41
N ALA A 529 25.28 -0.20 -6.72
CA ALA A 529 26.45 0.51 -7.25
C ALA A 529 26.45 2.01 -6.91
N HIS A 530 25.27 2.62 -6.70
CA HIS A 530 25.15 4.02 -6.28
C HIS A 530 25.05 4.18 -4.75
N HIS A 531 24.88 3.07 -4.02
CA HIS A 531 24.66 3.03 -2.56
C HIS A 531 25.59 2.02 -1.88
N GLU A 532 26.85 1.93 -2.33
CA GLU A 532 27.84 1.00 -1.77
C GLU A 532 28.09 1.26 -0.27
N ASP A 533 27.93 2.50 0.18
CA ASP A 533 28.04 2.90 1.58
C ASP A 533 26.97 2.27 2.48
N LEU A 534 25.84 1.85 1.92
CA LEU A 534 24.78 1.16 2.66
C LEU A 534 25.07 -0.33 2.88
N ILE A 535 25.87 -0.96 2.00
CA ILE A 535 26.09 -2.42 1.99
C ILE A 535 26.58 -2.95 3.36
N PRO A 536 27.58 -2.33 4.03
CA PRO A 536 28.02 -2.78 5.35
C PRO A 536 26.94 -2.69 6.44
N GLY A 537 25.93 -1.85 6.23
CA GLY A 537 24.79 -1.68 7.12
C GLY A 537 23.74 -2.80 7.02
N PHE A 538 23.72 -3.56 5.92
CA PHE A 538 22.76 -4.64 5.75
C PHE A 538 23.07 -5.83 6.65
N ARG A 539 22.02 -6.39 7.26
CA ARG A 539 22.10 -7.56 8.15
C ARG A 539 21.51 -8.81 7.52
N GLY A 540 20.84 -8.67 6.39
CA GLY A 540 20.23 -9.74 5.62
C GLY A 540 19.22 -9.16 4.62
N GLY A 541 18.69 -10.02 3.77
CA GLY A 541 17.64 -9.64 2.83
C GLY A 541 16.64 -10.75 2.56
N ILE A 542 15.50 -10.37 2.00
CA ILE A 542 14.48 -11.30 1.51
C ILE A 542 14.06 -10.83 0.13
N PHE A 543 14.21 -11.71 -0.85
CA PHE A 543 13.62 -11.58 -2.16
C PHE A 543 12.25 -12.26 -2.16
N ILE A 544 11.23 -11.50 -2.56
CA ILE A 544 9.84 -11.92 -2.58
C ILE A 544 9.44 -12.05 -4.04
N GLU A 545 9.12 -13.26 -4.49
CA GLU A 545 8.75 -13.51 -5.88
C GLU A 545 7.63 -14.55 -6.00
N MET A 546 6.72 -14.41 -6.97
CA MET A 546 5.79 -15.47 -7.38
C MET A 546 4.94 -16.07 -6.24
N THR A 547 4.43 -15.22 -5.35
CA THR A 547 3.78 -15.64 -4.08
C THR A 547 2.29 -15.98 -4.20
N GLY A 548 1.65 -15.67 -5.33
CA GLY A 548 0.20 -15.60 -5.47
C GLY A 548 -0.50 -16.85 -6.00
N ASN A 549 0.22 -17.80 -6.60
CA ASN A 549 -0.36 -19.04 -7.12
C ASN A 549 -0.67 -20.08 -6.00
N ASP A 550 -1.38 -21.17 -6.33
CA ASP A 550 -1.82 -22.18 -5.35
C ASP A 550 -0.74 -23.24 -4.99
N ASN A 551 0.47 -23.15 -5.54
CA ASN A 551 1.53 -24.10 -5.22
C ASN A 551 2.04 -23.90 -3.77
N THR A 552 2.77 -24.89 -3.27
CA THR A 552 3.35 -24.89 -1.92
C THR A 552 4.46 -23.82 -1.82
N LEU A 553 4.43 -23.06 -0.72
CA LEU A 553 5.42 -22.03 -0.42
C LEU A 553 6.80 -22.67 -0.29
N ALA A 554 7.81 -22.00 -0.84
CA ALA A 554 9.18 -22.45 -0.85
C ALA A 554 10.09 -21.44 -0.16
N LEU A 555 11.02 -21.95 0.64
CA LEU A 555 12.13 -21.21 1.22
C LEU A 555 13.39 -21.59 0.47
N GLN A 556 13.97 -20.64 -0.25
CA GLN A 556 15.31 -20.78 -0.82
C GLN A 556 16.33 -20.13 0.11
N HIS A 557 17.36 -20.89 0.44
CA HIS A 557 18.41 -20.48 1.38
C HIS A 557 19.32 -19.40 0.81
N THR A 558 19.95 -18.68 1.73
CA THR A 558 21.07 -17.81 1.42
C THR A 558 22.25 -18.61 0.85
N ARG A 559 23.19 -17.96 0.16
CA ARG A 559 24.40 -18.62 -0.34
C ARG A 559 25.28 -19.19 0.78
N GLN A 560 25.18 -18.63 1.98
CA GLN A 560 25.89 -19.09 3.18
C GLN A 560 25.25 -20.36 3.77
N HIS A 561 24.04 -20.73 3.33
CA HIS A 561 23.26 -21.94 3.65
C HIS A 561 22.84 -22.11 5.12
N ASP A 562 23.68 -21.74 6.09
CA ASP A 562 23.41 -21.92 7.52
C ASP A 562 23.47 -20.58 8.27
N SER A 563 23.13 -19.49 7.58
CA SER A 563 23.06 -18.17 8.18
C SER A 563 21.95 -18.14 9.25
N ARG A 564 22.02 -17.16 10.15
CA ARG A 564 20.94 -16.94 11.13
C ARG A 564 19.59 -16.73 10.43
N LEU A 565 19.60 -16.07 9.28
CA LEU A 565 18.39 -15.81 8.52
C LEU A 565 17.76 -17.10 7.96
N ASP A 566 18.58 -18.06 7.51
CA ASP A 566 18.12 -19.40 7.08
C ASP A 566 17.42 -20.13 8.24
N LYS A 567 18.07 -20.14 9.42
CA LYS A 567 17.52 -20.80 10.62
C LYS A 567 16.22 -20.18 11.08
N VAL A 568 16.11 -18.84 11.03
CA VAL A 568 14.87 -18.12 11.35
C VAL A 568 13.78 -18.45 10.33
N GLY A 569 14.07 -18.43 9.02
CA GLY A 569 13.13 -18.80 7.97
C GLY A 569 12.56 -20.21 8.16
N GLN A 570 13.45 -21.17 8.41
CA GLN A 570 13.08 -22.55 8.72
C GLN A 570 12.22 -22.66 9.97
N TYR A 571 12.60 -21.98 11.05
CA TYR A 571 11.85 -21.98 12.30
C TYR A 571 10.42 -21.47 12.09
N VAL A 572 10.26 -20.34 11.41
CA VAL A 572 8.94 -19.72 11.17
C VAL A 572 8.04 -20.66 10.37
N LEU A 573 8.56 -21.26 9.29
CA LEU A 573 7.79 -22.19 8.46
C LEU A 573 7.44 -23.48 9.18
N LYS A 574 8.39 -24.10 9.90
CA LYS A 574 8.14 -25.31 10.71
C LYS A 574 7.10 -25.04 11.81
N LYS A 575 7.18 -23.89 12.49
CA LYS A 575 6.24 -23.51 13.55
C LYS A 575 4.80 -23.34 13.04
N ARG A 576 4.61 -22.87 11.79
CA ARG A 576 3.28 -22.78 11.19
C ARG A 576 2.61 -24.15 11.00
N GLY A 577 3.37 -25.25 11.00
CA GLY A 577 2.84 -26.60 10.87
C GLY A 577 2.21 -26.91 9.51
N LYS A 578 2.47 -26.08 8.50
CA LYS A 578 2.07 -26.32 7.10
C LYS A 578 3.23 -26.91 6.32
N GLU A 579 2.91 -27.67 5.27
CA GLU A 579 3.92 -28.12 4.31
C GLU A 579 4.55 -26.92 3.59
N PHE A 580 5.87 -26.96 3.45
CA PHE A 580 6.66 -26.01 2.66
C PHE A 580 7.78 -26.76 1.95
N ARG A 581 8.28 -26.19 0.86
CA ARG A 581 9.45 -26.69 0.13
C ARG A 581 10.69 -25.92 0.54
N GLU A 582 11.83 -26.55 0.39
CA GLU A 582 13.12 -25.96 0.74
C GLU A 582 14.14 -26.31 -0.34
N GLY A 583 15.01 -25.36 -0.66
CA GLY A 583 16.09 -25.54 -1.64
C GLY A 583 17.31 -24.74 -1.24
N THR A 584 18.50 -25.19 -1.67
CA THR A 584 19.72 -24.42 -1.44
C THR A 584 19.76 -23.21 -2.37
N PHE A 585 20.73 -22.33 -2.19
CA PHE A 585 20.86 -21.11 -2.96
C PHE A 585 20.79 -21.34 -4.48
N ALA A 586 19.83 -20.66 -5.12
CA ALA A 586 19.55 -20.73 -6.55
C ALA A 586 19.06 -22.11 -7.10
N ASP A 587 18.62 -23.03 -6.24
CA ASP A 587 18.11 -24.35 -6.65
C ASP A 587 16.62 -24.35 -7.06
N ILE A 588 15.78 -23.58 -6.35
CA ILE A 588 14.34 -23.49 -6.67
C ILE A 588 14.17 -22.60 -7.90
N ILE A 589 14.70 -21.39 -7.82
CA ILE A 589 14.81 -20.46 -8.94
C ILE A 589 16.03 -19.56 -8.71
N ALA A 590 16.75 -19.25 -9.77
CA ALA A 590 17.93 -18.41 -9.72
C ALA A 590 17.58 -17.00 -10.21
N ASN A 591 17.45 -16.03 -9.30
CA ASN A 591 16.90 -14.70 -9.62
C ASN A 591 17.66 -13.60 -8.81
N ASP A 592 16.99 -12.53 -8.36
CA ASP A 592 17.60 -11.28 -7.89
C ASP A 592 18.26 -11.40 -6.51
N GLU A 593 17.91 -12.42 -5.72
CA GLU A 593 18.60 -12.76 -4.47
C GLU A 593 20.09 -13.02 -4.70
N ARG A 594 20.48 -13.37 -5.93
CA ARG A 594 21.87 -13.56 -6.34
C ARG A 594 22.69 -12.28 -6.33
N VAL A 595 22.07 -11.11 -6.44
CA VAL A 595 22.81 -9.84 -6.38
C VAL A 595 23.29 -9.58 -4.96
N LEU A 596 22.41 -9.70 -3.95
CA LEU A 596 22.80 -9.53 -2.54
C LEU A 596 23.73 -10.65 -2.05
N ASN A 597 23.39 -11.89 -2.36
CA ASN A 597 24.25 -13.03 -2.04
C ASN A 597 25.57 -13.04 -2.83
N GLY A 598 25.65 -12.22 -3.89
CA GLY A 598 26.70 -12.26 -4.90
C GLY A 598 28.08 -11.89 -4.37
N PRO A 599 29.14 -12.26 -5.12
CA PRO A 599 30.52 -11.93 -4.76
C PRO A 599 30.70 -10.42 -4.60
N GLY A 600 31.36 -9.99 -3.52
CA GLY A 600 31.63 -8.58 -3.24
C GLY A 600 30.49 -7.82 -2.54
N VAL A 601 29.26 -8.34 -2.57
CA VAL A 601 28.14 -7.81 -1.75
C VAL A 601 27.95 -8.66 -0.49
N ASN A 602 27.95 -9.99 -0.62
CA ASN A 602 27.99 -10.96 0.49
C ASN A 602 26.94 -10.76 1.60
N VAL A 603 25.78 -10.17 1.29
CA VAL A 603 24.66 -10.04 2.22
C VAL A 603 23.78 -11.29 2.11
N PRO A 604 23.57 -12.06 3.20
CA PRO A 604 22.71 -13.23 3.15
C PRO A 604 21.28 -12.84 2.76
N CYS A 605 20.77 -13.38 1.66
CA CYS A 605 19.43 -13.08 1.17
C CYS A 605 18.64 -14.36 0.90
N LEU A 606 17.46 -14.49 1.50
CA LEU A 606 16.53 -15.59 1.20
C LEU A 606 15.74 -15.28 -0.07
N SER A 607 15.22 -16.30 -0.74
CA SER A 607 14.07 -16.14 -1.66
C SER A 607 12.86 -16.89 -1.11
N ILE A 608 11.68 -16.26 -1.17
CA ILE A 608 10.40 -16.84 -0.78
C ILE A 608 9.47 -16.80 -1.97
N SER A 609 9.05 -17.98 -2.44
CA SER A 609 8.26 -18.11 -3.67
C SER A 609 7.32 -19.31 -3.68
N ARG A 610 6.51 -19.45 -4.73
CA ARG A 610 5.73 -20.66 -5.04
C ARG A 610 6.13 -21.27 -6.39
N TYR A 611 7.35 -21.01 -6.85
CA TYR A 611 7.90 -21.60 -8.07
C TYR A 611 8.28 -23.08 -7.85
N PRO A 612 8.08 -24.01 -8.81
CA PRO A 612 7.59 -23.81 -10.18
C PRO A 612 6.06 -23.81 -10.29
N TYR A 613 5.54 -23.20 -11.35
CA TYR A 613 4.13 -23.33 -11.74
C TYR A 613 4.01 -23.36 -13.27
N PRO A 614 2.99 -24.03 -13.84
CA PRO A 614 2.92 -24.28 -15.27
C PRO A 614 2.74 -23.04 -16.16
N GLU A 615 2.14 -21.97 -15.65
CA GLU A 615 1.80 -20.75 -16.40
C GLU A 615 2.96 -19.77 -16.58
N TYR A 616 4.06 -19.98 -15.85
CA TYR A 616 5.25 -19.13 -15.81
C TYR A 616 5.72 -18.71 -17.22
N HIS A 617 6.03 -17.42 -17.39
CA HIS A 617 6.49 -16.84 -18.66
C HIS A 617 5.50 -17.01 -19.83
N THR A 618 4.20 -16.97 -19.56
CA THR A 618 3.15 -16.98 -20.58
C THR A 618 1.96 -16.09 -20.21
N THR A 619 1.06 -15.84 -21.15
CA THR A 619 -0.21 -15.12 -20.90
C THR A 619 -1.17 -15.80 -19.93
N ASP A 620 -0.93 -17.07 -19.61
CA ASP A 620 -1.73 -17.76 -18.60
C ASP A 620 -1.32 -17.38 -17.18
N ASP A 621 -0.16 -16.72 -17.02
CA ASP A 621 0.22 -16.09 -15.76
C ASP A 621 -0.59 -14.80 -15.56
N ASN A 622 -1.84 -14.95 -15.16
CA ASN A 622 -2.81 -13.87 -15.09
C ASN A 622 -3.55 -13.84 -13.74
N LEU A 623 -4.53 -12.93 -13.60
CA LEU A 623 -5.24 -12.72 -12.33
C LEU A 623 -6.12 -13.92 -11.89
N GLU A 624 -6.42 -14.87 -12.78
CA GLU A 624 -7.24 -16.04 -12.48
C GLU A 624 -6.51 -17.04 -11.59
N ILE A 625 -5.20 -17.21 -11.79
CA ILE A 625 -4.36 -18.09 -10.96
C ILE A 625 -3.92 -17.46 -9.64
N MET A 626 -4.35 -16.22 -9.36
CA MET A 626 -3.99 -15.49 -8.14
C MET A 626 -4.96 -15.77 -7.00
N HIS A 627 -4.42 -16.12 -5.84
CA HIS A 627 -5.16 -16.46 -4.64
C HIS A 627 -4.83 -15.47 -3.52
N GLU A 628 -5.86 -14.76 -3.03
CA GLU A 628 -5.69 -13.72 -2.01
C GLU A 628 -5.11 -14.28 -0.71
N ASP A 629 -5.57 -15.46 -0.28
CA ASP A 629 -5.07 -16.14 0.92
C ASP A 629 -3.59 -16.53 0.79
N LYS A 630 -3.10 -16.83 -0.41
CA LYS A 630 -1.70 -17.19 -0.67
C LYS A 630 -0.77 -15.98 -0.62
N LEU A 631 -1.22 -14.85 -1.15
CA LEU A 631 -0.53 -13.56 -1.05
C LEU A 631 -0.43 -13.12 0.42
N GLN A 632 -1.55 -13.19 1.16
CA GLN A 632 -1.58 -12.88 2.60
C GLN A 632 -0.69 -13.84 3.41
N GLU A 633 -0.74 -15.13 3.11
CA GLU A 633 0.11 -16.13 3.75
C GLU A 633 1.60 -15.82 3.57
N ALA A 634 2.02 -15.44 2.36
CA ALA A 634 3.41 -15.07 2.11
C ALA A 634 3.80 -13.83 2.93
N ALA A 635 2.95 -12.80 2.95
CA ALA A 635 3.18 -11.58 3.73
C ALA A 635 3.31 -11.88 5.24
N GLU A 636 2.47 -12.75 5.79
CA GLU A 636 2.53 -13.17 7.20
C GLU A 636 3.82 -13.91 7.54
N VAL A 637 4.26 -14.83 6.66
CA VAL A 637 5.52 -15.55 6.84
C VAL A 637 6.70 -14.59 6.82
N ILE A 638 6.75 -13.71 5.83
CA ILE A 638 7.83 -12.73 5.68
C ILE A 638 7.87 -11.77 6.87
N GLU A 639 6.71 -11.26 7.29
CA GLU A 639 6.59 -10.39 8.47
C GLU A 639 7.13 -11.10 9.73
N GLU A 640 6.75 -12.35 9.98
CA GLU A 640 7.21 -13.10 11.15
C GLU A 640 8.72 -13.37 11.10
N ILE A 641 9.29 -13.70 9.93
CA ILE A 641 10.75 -13.82 9.74
C ILE A 641 11.45 -12.51 10.11
N ILE A 642 10.96 -11.38 9.58
CA ILE A 642 11.50 -10.04 9.87
C ILE A 642 11.42 -9.78 11.38
N ARG A 643 10.28 -10.04 12.02
CA ARG A 643 10.07 -9.75 13.44
C ARG A 643 10.95 -10.60 14.34
N VAL A 644 11.08 -11.90 14.08
CA VAL A 644 11.99 -12.78 14.83
C VAL A 644 13.43 -12.30 14.66
N TYR A 645 13.88 -12.07 13.42
CA TYR A 645 15.25 -11.65 13.14
C TYR A 645 15.59 -10.28 13.75
N ALA A 646 14.71 -9.29 13.60
CA ALA A 646 14.93 -7.91 14.03
C ALA A 646 14.84 -7.69 15.56
N THR A 647 14.29 -8.65 16.29
CA THR A 647 14.11 -8.56 17.75
C THR A 647 15.03 -9.49 18.53
N ASP A 648 15.88 -10.23 17.82
CA ASP A 648 16.90 -11.11 18.38
C ASP A 648 18.13 -10.30 18.83
N TYR A 649 18.80 -10.76 19.87
CA TYR A 649 19.98 -10.11 20.46
C TYR A 649 20.76 -11.10 21.34
N LEU A 650 21.97 -10.72 21.76
CA LEU A 650 22.81 -11.52 22.66
C LEU A 650 22.59 -11.09 24.13
N PRO A 651 21.86 -11.87 24.96
CA PRO A 651 21.74 -11.57 26.38
C PRO A 651 23.06 -11.81 27.12
N LYS A 652 23.53 -10.83 27.90
CA LYS A 652 24.72 -10.94 28.75
C LYS A 652 24.39 -10.63 30.20
N ARG A 653 24.64 -11.57 31.10
CA ARG A 653 24.32 -11.44 32.53
C ARG A 653 25.15 -10.39 33.25
N LYS A 654 24.50 -9.75 34.22
CA LYS A 654 25.11 -8.86 35.22
C LYS A 654 25.11 -9.48 36.63
N PHE A 655 24.61 -10.70 36.78
CA PHE A 655 24.55 -11.43 38.05
C PHE A 655 25.60 -12.55 38.14
N ARG A 656 25.78 -13.08 39.35
CA ARG A 656 26.61 -14.25 39.68
C ARG A 656 25.77 -15.29 40.42
N GLY A 657 25.95 -16.57 40.07
CA GLY A 657 25.18 -17.67 40.68
C GLY A 657 23.70 -17.69 40.26
N PRO A 658 22.88 -18.55 40.88
CA PRO A 658 21.44 -18.61 40.63
C PRO A 658 20.73 -17.30 41.01
N VAL A 659 19.78 -16.86 40.19
CA VAL A 659 18.97 -15.66 40.45
C VAL A 659 17.84 -16.00 41.42
N PHE A 660 17.56 -15.12 42.39
CA PHE A 660 16.40 -15.23 43.28
C PHE A 660 15.10 -14.91 42.51
N LEU A 661 14.62 -15.87 41.72
CA LEU A 661 13.54 -15.67 40.76
C LEU A 661 12.26 -15.08 41.38
N SER A 662 11.80 -15.61 42.52
CA SER A 662 10.59 -15.10 43.18
C SER A 662 10.78 -13.69 43.75
N GLY A 663 11.94 -13.37 44.32
CA GLY A 663 12.26 -12.02 44.78
C GLY A 663 12.30 -10.98 43.67
N HIS A 664 12.53 -11.41 42.44
CA HIS A 664 12.45 -10.57 41.26
C HIS A 664 11.09 -10.70 40.53
N GLY A 665 10.15 -11.55 40.95
CA GLY A 665 8.92 -11.78 40.17
C GLY A 665 9.17 -12.39 38.79
N LEU A 666 10.20 -13.23 38.68
CA LEU A 666 10.60 -14.01 37.51
C LEU A 666 10.26 -15.50 37.66
N PHE A 667 9.70 -15.89 38.81
CA PHE A 667 9.30 -17.27 39.05
C PHE A 667 8.15 -17.66 38.11
N VAL A 668 8.33 -18.79 37.42
CA VAL A 668 7.28 -19.42 36.62
C VAL A 668 6.80 -20.63 37.39
N ASP A 669 5.51 -20.71 37.69
CA ASP A 669 4.95 -21.89 38.36
C ASP A 669 5.04 -23.10 37.42
N TRP A 670 5.65 -24.19 37.89
CA TRP A 670 5.80 -25.43 37.14
C TRP A 670 4.47 -26.11 36.84
N GLN A 671 3.41 -25.80 37.60
CA GLN A 671 2.04 -26.28 37.34
C GLN A 671 1.38 -25.51 36.19
N VAL A 672 1.82 -24.28 35.92
CA VAL A 672 1.26 -23.42 34.87
C VAL A 672 2.04 -23.58 33.56
N ASN A 673 3.37 -23.62 33.64
CA ASN A 673 4.23 -23.78 32.46
C ASN A 673 5.48 -24.60 32.79
N TRP A 674 5.32 -25.92 32.68
CA TRP A 674 6.38 -26.89 32.95
C TRP A 674 7.60 -26.71 32.04
N LYS A 675 7.37 -26.48 30.74
CA LYS A 675 8.45 -26.41 29.73
C LYS A 675 9.35 -25.22 29.98
N LEU A 676 8.76 -24.03 30.15
CA LEU A 676 9.51 -22.82 30.46
C LEU A 676 10.21 -22.92 31.81
N ASN A 677 9.51 -23.38 32.87
CA ASN A 677 10.09 -23.52 34.21
C ASN A 677 11.37 -24.37 34.20
N ARG A 678 11.35 -25.53 33.54
CA ARG A 678 12.51 -26.42 33.41
C ARG A 678 13.67 -25.83 32.60
N ALA A 679 13.38 -24.85 31.75
CA ALA A 679 14.38 -24.20 30.90
C ALA A 679 15.08 -23.01 31.57
N ILE A 680 14.53 -22.43 32.66
CA ILE A 680 15.03 -21.17 33.25
C ILE A 680 16.52 -21.23 33.59
N GLU A 681 16.95 -22.28 34.30
CA GLU A 681 18.37 -22.43 34.66
C GLU A 681 19.26 -22.56 33.42
N LYS A 682 18.81 -23.34 32.43
CA LYS A 682 19.53 -23.54 31.16
C LYS A 682 19.63 -22.25 30.36
N MET A 683 18.61 -21.39 30.39
CA MET A 683 18.65 -20.06 29.77
C MET A 683 19.65 -19.15 30.49
N MET A 684 19.60 -19.07 31.82
CA MET A 684 20.52 -18.22 32.59
C MET A 684 21.99 -18.59 32.37
N MET A 685 22.30 -19.88 32.17
CA MET A 685 23.65 -20.35 31.84
C MET A 685 24.14 -19.90 30.44
N ARG A 686 23.23 -19.51 29.54
CA ARG A 686 23.54 -19.05 28.18
C ARG A 686 23.59 -17.53 28.04
N PHE A 687 23.24 -16.78 29.10
CA PHE A 687 23.34 -15.32 29.12
C PHE A 687 24.80 -14.84 29.24
N GLU A 688 25.70 -15.34 28.40
CA GLU A 688 27.13 -14.99 28.38
C GLU A 688 27.46 -14.01 27.26
N GLY A 689 26.46 -13.51 26.52
CA GLY A 689 26.65 -12.66 25.35
C GLY A 689 27.25 -13.40 24.16
N LYS A 690 27.07 -14.72 24.09
CA LYS A 690 27.61 -15.59 23.03
C LYS A 690 26.54 -16.31 22.20
N GLN A 691 25.36 -16.48 22.76
CA GLN A 691 24.20 -17.09 22.10
C GLN A 691 23.08 -16.07 22.05
N SER A 692 22.36 -16.03 20.94
CA SER A 692 21.22 -15.14 20.78
C SER A 692 19.96 -15.68 21.46
N VAL A 693 18.95 -14.82 21.67
CA VAL A 693 17.64 -15.25 22.18
C VAL A 693 17.05 -16.33 21.27
N PHE A 694 17.17 -16.17 19.95
CA PHE A 694 16.73 -17.17 18.99
C PHE A 694 17.47 -18.51 19.14
N GLU A 695 18.81 -18.49 19.23
CA GLU A 695 19.60 -19.71 19.42
C GLU A 695 19.25 -20.42 20.74
N ILE A 696 19.06 -19.66 21.82
CA ILE A 696 18.61 -20.19 23.12
C ILE A 696 17.25 -20.85 22.99
N ALA A 697 16.28 -20.19 22.35
CA ALA A 697 14.94 -20.75 22.15
C ALA A 697 15.01 -22.03 21.32
N HIS A 698 15.75 -22.01 20.21
CA HIS A 698 15.90 -23.14 19.30
C HIS A 698 16.54 -24.37 19.96
N GLU A 699 17.67 -24.20 20.65
CA GLU A 699 18.37 -25.30 21.34
C GLU A 699 17.57 -25.91 22.50
N LEU A 700 16.72 -25.11 23.14
CA LEU A 700 15.89 -25.55 24.26
C LEU A 700 14.50 -26.03 23.81
N ASP A 701 14.26 -26.09 22.49
CA ASP A 701 12.97 -26.44 21.89
C ASP A 701 11.82 -25.56 22.44
N LEU A 702 12.05 -24.26 22.62
CA LEU A 702 11.04 -23.33 23.11
C LEU A 702 10.47 -22.46 22.00
N ASP A 703 9.27 -21.94 22.23
CA ASP A 703 8.74 -20.87 21.40
C ASP A 703 9.59 -19.60 21.56
N TYR A 704 9.95 -18.97 20.43
CA TYR A 704 10.76 -17.76 20.41
C TYR A 704 10.12 -16.60 21.17
N TRP A 705 8.82 -16.32 20.96
CA TRP A 705 8.17 -15.16 21.57
C TRP A 705 7.98 -15.34 23.06
N GLU A 706 7.59 -16.53 23.50
CA GLU A 706 7.51 -16.89 24.92
C GLU A 706 8.89 -16.77 25.60
N THR A 707 9.93 -17.32 24.96
CA THR A 707 11.31 -17.25 25.46
C THR A 707 11.79 -15.81 25.54
N ARG A 708 11.58 -15.03 24.47
CA ARG A 708 11.99 -13.62 24.40
C ARG A 708 11.27 -12.79 25.45
N GLU A 709 9.95 -12.93 25.58
CA GLU A 709 9.18 -12.22 26.60
C GLU A 709 9.71 -12.54 28.01
N TYR A 710 10.06 -13.80 28.26
CA TYR A 710 10.65 -14.19 29.53
C TYR A 710 12.05 -13.59 29.75
N ILE A 711 12.94 -13.63 28.76
CA ILE A 711 14.28 -13.04 28.84
C ILE A 711 14.21 -11.51 29.02
N GLU A 712 13.26 -10.84 28.36
CA GLU A 712 13.04 -9.39 28.54
C GLU A 712 12.73 -9.01 29.99
N LYS A 713 12.09 -9.91 30.76
CA LYS A 713 11.85 -9.67 32.20
C LYS A 713 13.16 -9.57 32.98
N PHE A 714 14.23 -10.26 32.57
CA PHE A 714 15.57 -10.09 33.16
C PHE A 714 16.18 -8.74 32.76
N ARG A 715 16.00 -8.32 31.50
CA ARG A 715 16.55 -7.04 31.00
C ARG A 715 15.95 -5.84 31.72
N VAL A 716 14.62 -5.83 31.88
CA VAL A 716 13.87 -4.77 32.59
C VAL A 716 14.31 -4.65 34.07
N ARG A 717 14.83 -5.73 34.65
CA ARG A 717 15.34 -5.77 36.03
C ARG A 717 16.84 -5.60 36.13
N GLU A 718 17.48 -5.18 35.04
CA GLU A 718 18.92 -4.94 34.95
C GLU A 718 19.78 -6.16 35.31
N LEU A 719 19.21 -7.38 35.19
CA LEU A 719 19.94 -8.63 35.42
C LEU A 719 20.74 -9.06 34.19
N ILE A 720 20.36 -8.58 33.01
CA ILE A 720 21.10 -8.77 31.75
C ILE A 720 21.25 -7.45 31.00
N GLU A 721 22.26 -7.39 30.14
CA GLU A 721 22.44 -6.43 29.06
C GLU A 721 22.05 -7.08 27.73
N ALA A 722 21.38 -6.34 26.85
CA ALA A 722 21.11 -6.78 25.48
C ALA A 722 22.22 -6.26 24.56
N LEU A 723 23.11 -7.14 24.13
CA LEU A 723 24.18 -6.79 23.20
C LEU A 723 23.69 -6.96 21.75
N PRO A 724 24.15 -6.11 20.82
CA PRO A 724 23.80 -6.24 19.41
C PRO A 724 24.38 -7.53 18.82
N LEU A 725 23.73 -8.05 17.78
CA LEU A 725 24.26 -9.18 17.01
C LEU A 725 25.53 -8.75 16.24
N PRO A 726 26.50 -9.66 16.02
CA PRO A 726 27.68 -9.37 15.22
C PRO A 726 27.29 -9.04 13.77
N GLN A 727 28.08 -8.19 13.10
CA GLN A 727 27.89 -7.91 11.68
C GLN A 727 28.22 -9.15 10.84
N VAL A 728 27.41 -9.40 9.81
CA VAL A 728 27.60 -10.55 8.91
C VAL A 728 28.54 -10.22 7.74
N ALA A 729 28.63 -8.94 7.36
CA ALA A 729 29.28 -8.48 6.13
C ALA A 729 30.82 -8.48 6.15
N GLU A 730 31.49 -8.72 7.29
CA GLU A 730 32.95 -8.50 7.42
C GLU A 730 33.82 -9.78 7.37
N THR A 731 33.27 -10.98 7.15
CA THR A 731 34.08 -12.22 7.23
C THR A 731 33.96 -13.19 6.06
N ALA A 732 33.39 -12.79 4.92
CA ALA A 732 33.31 -13.61 3.70
C ALA A 732 34.15 -13.05 2.55
#